data_AF-A0A194R7I8-F1
#
_entry.id   AF-A0A194R7I8-F1
#
_cell.length_a   1.000
_cell.length_b   1.000
_cell.length_c   1.000
_cell.angle_alpha   90.00
_cell.angle_beta   90.00
_cell.angle_gamma   90.00
#
_symmetry.space_group_name_H-M   'P 1'
#
loop_
_entity.id
_entity.type
_entity.pdbx_description
1 polymer ?
#
loop_
_entity_poly.entity_id
_entity_poly.type
_entity_poly.pdbx_seq_one_letter_code
_entity_poly.pdbx_strand_id
1 'polypeptide(L)'
;MLLYERACLWLGHIKLSRVIVMVSVILFVVPLFTHYYLSKYETASVALGSNSMRHTLEALGDISTMNVADLKLRIEEMLRIKASVSTELRELEEKRGRLQRESAAASTKADNVKAEYARATAELQRLRVSADQARLAQLEAIRRDTPELAPPALILPSQPPPILPPISHSSEINCRMHSCFDHSRCSLTSGFPVYFYDPDVFSPLAGAEVDGFLKTTLRQTLGYNAHLTQNPNEACVYLVLVGESFPFEKAVSSTLEPYKLLNETAIKNLPYWGGDGRNHVLLNLARRELSVGSGDAFSGASTGRAMIAQSTFTLNQFRAGFDLVTPPALGPPGGDVWSDCAPMAPARRKYLLSFQGSQSPTNSIQKDNDTYLIEHLKKMASMAPESDLFYLQFDCDPPVEKRSLKSIGDWALCGTDRSRRSVLRDSTFVLILAPGDSSYTTTALLQARLYEALRSGAIPAILGGDRTKLPYDEVLDWRRAVLSLPKARVTELHFLLRALSDSDLLAFRRQGRVLWERYLSSVQASMDSLLATIRTRLNIPARPAAPVMGAPAFNDSFSPPKLEPPAIDAEPEETLGPLEAPYPSPAYRRNYSLSLLHGYEMWNEWGEPFALYPQLPWDPPVTSEARYMGSAAGFRPIGAGAGGSGKEFSEALGGDRPREQFTIVILTYERETVLAAALARLRGLPYLNKVVVVWNGVTPPSAAAWPDCGAPVAVVRAARNSLNNRFLPYHVIDTEAVLCVDDDAHLRHDEIIFAFRVWREHRDRIVGFPGRYHAWDLNFNNGFLYNSNYSCELSMVLTGAAFVHRYYLWAYWRALPAAVRDYVDHYMNCEDIAMNFLVAHITRKPPVKVTSRWTFRCPGCPVTLSADETHFHERHKCIQFFSQVMGYTPLLSTQFRADSVLFKTRIPHDKQKCFKFI
;
A
#
# COMPACT_ATOMS: atom_id res chain seq x y z
N MET A 1 35.75 2.56 -45.74
CA MET A 1 34.84 3.35 -46.60
C MET A 1 35.09 3.17 -48.10
N LEU A 2 36.32 2.91 -48.58
CA LEU A 2 36.62 2.79 -50.04
C LEU A 2 36.31 1.43 -50.71
N LEU A 3 35.92 0.38 -49.96
CA LEU A 3 35.56 -0.93 -50.52
C LEU A 3 34.05 -1.09 -50.78
N TYR A 4 33.21 -0.32 -50.07
CA TYR A 4 31.76 -0.45 -50.15
C TYR A 4 31.17 0.29 -51.36
N GLU A 5 31.75 1.44 -51.73
CA GLU A 5 31.30 2.23 -52.89
C GLU A 5 31.56 1.52 -54.23
N ARG A 6 32.62 0.70 -54.34
CA ARG A 6 32.90 -0.08 -55.56
C ARG A 6 31.94 -1.26 -55.75
N ALA A 7 31.40 -1.83 -54.68
CA ALA A 7 30.44 -2.93 -54.76
C ALA A 7 29.06 -2.46 -55.25
N CYS A 8 28.61 -1.27 -54.81
CA CYS A 8 27.32 -0.71 -55.22
C CYS A 8 27.28 -0.28 -56.70
N LEU A 9 28.38 0.21 -57.27
CA LEU A 9 28.47 0.56 -58.70
C LEU A 9 28.45 -0.66 -59.63
N TRP A 10 28.88 -1.83 -59.15
CA TRP A 10 28.89 -3.06 -59.96
C TRP A 10 27.49 -3.69 -60.09
N LEU A 11 26.66 -3.57 -59.05
CA LEU A 11 25.28 -4.09 -59.05
C LEU A 11 24.30 -3.28 -59.92
N GLY A 12 24.58 -2.00 -60.19
CA GLY A 12 23.72 -1.13 -61.01
C GLY A 12 23.76 -1.38 -62.52
N HIS A 13 24.77 -2.10 -63.04
CA HIS A 13 24.96 -2.35 -64.48
C HIS A 13 24.60 -3.77 -64.93
N ILE A 14 24.12 -4.63 -64.03
CA ILE A 14 23.68 -5.97 -64.40
C ILE A 14 22.29 -5.86 -65.02
N LYS A 15 22.23 -5.94 -66.36
CA LYS A 15 20.97 -6.01 -67.11
C LYS A 15 20.09 -7.12 -66.54
N LEU A 16 18.81 -6.85 -66.30
CA LEU A 16 17.82 -7.79 -65.75
C LEU A 16 17.83 -9.15 -66.49
N SER A 17 18.11 -9.15 -67.80
CA SER A 17 18.27 -10.37 -68.60
C SER A 17 19.39 -11.30 -68.13
N ARG A 18 20.49 -10.78 -67.56
CA ARG A 18 21.58 -11.59 -66.99
C ARG A 18 21.23 -12.16 -65.63
N VAL A 19 20.45 -11.44 -64.83
CA VAL A 19 19.92 -11.95 -63.55
C VAL A 19 18.91 -13.06 -63.80
N ILE A 20 18.01 -12.88 -64.77
CA ILE A 20 17.04 -13.91 -65.16
C ILE A 20 17.77 -15.16 -65.65
N VAL A 21 18.80 -15.04 -66.51
CA VAL A 21 19.60 -16.19 -66.97
C VAL A 21 20.32 -16.88 -65.81
N MET A 22 20.95 -16.15 -64.88
CA MET A 22 21.60 -16.73 -63.70
C MET A 22 20.60 -17.47 -62.80
N VAL A 23 19.43 -16.88 -62.57
CA VAL A 23 18.37 -17.46 -61.74
C VAL A 23 17.75 -18.69 -62.44
N SER A 24 17.56 -18.66 -63.75
CA SER A 24 17.12 -19.83 -64.54
C SER A 24 18.16 -20.94 -64.55
N VAL A 25 19.46 -20.62 -64.65
CA VAL A 25 20.54 -21.62 -64.52
C VAL A 25 20.51 -22.24 -63.13
N ILE A 26 20.30 -21.46 -62.07
CA ILE A 26 20.17 -22.01 -60.71
C ILE A 26 18.89 -22.86 -60.58
N LEU A 27 17.75 -22.40 -61.09
CA LEU A 27 16.46 -23.10 -61.00
C LEU A 27 16.37 -24.37 -61.83
N PHE A 28 17.14 -24.52 -62.91
CA PHE A 28 17.10 -25.71 -63.77
C PHE A 28 18.34 -26.59 -63.64
N VAL A 29 19.54 -26.00 -63.54
CA VAL A 29 20.79 -26.77 -63.47
C VAL A 29 21.05 -27.30 -62.08
N VAL A 30 20.70 -26.57 -61.00
CA VAL A 30 20.89 -27.10 -59.64
C VAL A 30 19.97 -28.28 -59.37
N PRO A 31 18.66 -28.26 -59.70
CA PRO A 31 17.80 -29.44 -59.58
C PRO A 31 18.26 -30.63 -60.42
N LEU A 32 18.77 -30.39 -61.65
CA LEU A 32 19.33 -31.44 -62.50
C LEU A 32 20.64 -32.02 -61.95
N PHE A 33 21.52 -31.19 -61.38
CA PHE A 33 22.74 -31.64 -60.71
C PHE A 33 22.43 -32.39 -59.42
N THR A 34 21.47 -31.91 -58.61
CA THR A 34 21.01 -32.63 -57.42
C THR A 34 20.31 -33.93 -57.79
N HIS A 35 19.52 -33.99 -58.87
CA HIS A 35 18.90 -35.22 -59.36
C HIS A 35 19.94 -36.19 -59.95
N TYR A 36 20.98 -35.70 -60.63
CA TYR A 36 22.10 -36.52 -61.12
C TYR A 36 22.92 -37.10 -59.97
N TYR A 37 23.19 -36.34 -58.90
CA TYR A 37 23.89 -36.85 -57.73
C TYR A 37 23.02 -37.72 -56.82
N LEU A 38 21.71 -37.44 -56.71
CA LEU A 38 20.76 -38.30 -56.00
C LEU A 38 20.53 -39.62 -56.75
N SER A 39 20.42 -39.63 -58.08
CA SER A 39 20.30 -40.89 -58.85
C SER A 39 21.61 -41.69 -58.85
N LYS A 40 22.77 -41.03 -58.76
CA LYS A 40 24.07 -41.69 -58.54
C LYS A 40 24.24 -42.25 -57.13
N TYR A 41 23.56 -41.65 -56.14
CA TYR A 41 23.50 -42.18 -54.78
C TYR A 41 22.50 -43.34 -54.67
N GLU A 42 21.39 -43.29 -55.40
CA GLU A 42 20.38 -44.37 -55.50
C GLU A 42 20.92 -45.59 -56.25
N THR A 43 21.82 -45.40 -57.23
CA THR A 43 22.55 -46.50 -57.88
C THR A 43 23.68 -47.10 -57.02
N ALA A 44 24.12 -46.41 -55.96
CA ALA A 44 25.06 -46.96 -54.98
C ALA A 44 24.34 -47.64 -53.79
N SER A 45 23.12 -47.23 -53.44
CA SER A 45 22.35 -47.83 -52.34
C SER A 45 21.50 -49.05 -52.72
N VAL A 46 21.30 -49.32 -54.02
CA VAL A 46 20.59 -50.53 -54.50
C VAL A 46 21.56 -51.71 -54.75
N ALA A 47 22.88 -51.52 -54.60
CA ALA A 47 23.88 -52.56 -54.82
C ALA A 47 24.24 -53.43 -53.59
N LEU A 48 23.60 -53.22 -52.43
CA LEU A 48 23.85 -54.01 -51.22
C LEU A 48 22.54 -54.49 -50.55
N GLY A 49 21.74 -55.26 -51.30
CA GLY A 49 20.53 -55.85 -50.71
C GLY A 49 19.63 -56.59 -51.68
N SER A 50 20.13 -57.57 -52.45
CA SER A 50 19.20 -58.50 -53.13
C SER A 50 19.78 -59.81 -53.71
N ASN A 51 21.09 -60.02 -53.80
CA ASN A 51 21.62 -61.10 -54.67
C ASN A 51 22.24 -62.34 -54.00
N SER A 52 22.20 -62.51 -52.67
CA SER A 52 22.79 -63.72 -52.04
C SER A 52 21.81 -64.84 -51.68
N MET A 53 20.50 -64.66 -51.90
CA MET A 53 19.48 -65.64 -51.44
C MET A 53 18.70 -66.31 -52.59
N ARG A 54 19.19 -66.17 -53.84
CA ARG A 54 18.61 -66.86 -55.02
C ARG A 54 19.45 -68.02 -55.56
N HIS A 55 20.73 -68.13 -55.20
CA HIS A 55 21.58 -69.25 -55.65
C HIS A 55 21.57 -70.48 -54.72
N THR A 56 21.00 -70.39 -53.52
CA THR A 56 20.93 -71.50 -52.56
C THR A 56 19.61 -72.26 -52.57
N LEU A 57 18.64 -71.84 -53.40
CA LEU A 57 17.32 -72.48 -53.52
C LEU A 57 17.13 -73.31 -54.80
N GLU A 58 18.08 -73.29 -55.74
CA GLU A 58 18.10 -74.16 -56.92
C GLU A 58 18.92 -75.45 -56.72
N ALA A 59 19.58 -75.64 -55.58
CA ALA A 59 20.37 -76.85 -55.26
C ALA A 59 19.60 -77.89 -54.41
N LEU A 60 18.26 -77.79 -54.34
CA LEU A 60 17.40 -78.68 -53.55
C LEU A 60 16.39 -79.48 -54.39
N GLY A 61 16.49 -79.42 -55.72
CA GLY A 61 15.68 -80.21 -56.64
C GLY A 61 16.51 -81.24 -57.38
N ASP A 62 16.92 -82.31 -56.70
CA ASP A 62 17.15 -83.63 -57.31
C ASP A 62 17.37 -84.68 -56.21
N ILE A 63 16.26 -85.12 -55.62
CA ILE A 63 16.20 -86.25 -54.70
C ILE A 63 15.71 -87.45 -55.49
N SER A 64 16.61 -88.08 -56.28
CA SER A 64 16.42 -89.46 -56.74
C SER A 64 17.67 -89.94 -57.49
N THR A 65 18.60 -90.52 -56.73
CA THR A 65 19.61 -91.55 -57.11
C THR A 65 21.00 -91.23 -56.53
N MET A 66 21.21 -91.41 -55.22
CA MET A 66 22.55 -91.39 -54.64
C MET A 66 22.75 -92.50 -53.59
N ASN A 67 23.98 -93.01 -53.54
CA ASN A 67 24.40 -94.19 -52.80
C ASN A 67 24.69 -93.87 -51.31
N VAL A 68 24.47 -94.82 -50.41
CA VAL A 68 24.45 -94.62 -48.93
C VAL A 68 25.79 -94.09 -48.35
N ALA A 69 26.91 -94.29 -49.05
CA ALA A 69 28.24 -93.84 -48.61
C ALA A 69 28.47 -92.32 -48.77
N ASP A 70 27.93 -91.68 -49.82
CA ASP A 70 28.09 -90.25 -50.09
C ASP A 70 27.23 -89.38 -49.14
N LEU A 71 26.10 -89.92 -48.67
CA LEU A 71 25.23 -89.23 -47.72
C LEU A 71 25.91 -89.05 -46.36
N LYS A 72 26.71 -90.03 -45.92
CA LYS A 72 27.39 -90.01 -44.62
C LYS A 72 28.54 -88.99 -44.59
N LEU A 73 29.29 -88.88 -45.69
CA LEU A 73 30.38 -87.92 -45.88
C LEU A 73 29.87 -86.47 -45.88
N ARG A 74 28.75 -86.20 -46.56
CA ARG A 74 28.11 -84.86 -46.55
C ARG A 74 27.49 -84.50 -45.20
N ILE A 75 26.98 -85.46 -44.43
CA ILE A 75 26.46 -85.21 -43.09
C ILE A 75 27.60 -84.85 -42.12
N GLU A 76 28.75 -85.53 -42.20
CA GLU A 76 29.95 -85.15 -41.40
C GLU A 76 30.50 -83.78 -41.81
N GLU A 77 30.52 -83.47 -43.10
CA GLU A 77 30.95 -82.15 -43.59
C GLU A 77 29.99 -81.02 -43.18
N MET A 78 28.66 -81.25 -43.24
CA MET A 78 27.67 -80.31 -42.70
C MET A 78 27.77 -80.14 -41.18
N LEU A 79 28.07 -81.19 -40.43
CA LEU A 79 28.26 -81.10 -38.97
C LEU A 79 29.52 -80.29 -38.63
N ARG A 80 30.60 -80.44 -39.43
CA ARG A 80 31.83 -79.65 -39.30
C ARG A 80 31.61 -78.18 -39.65
N ILE A 81 30.89 -77.89 -40.73
CA ILE A 81 30.51 -76.52 -41.12
C ILE A 81 29.60 -75.90 -40.05
N LYS A 82 28.63 -76.65 -39.51
CA LYS A 82 27.76 -76.19 -38.43
C LYS A 82 28.55 -75.85 -37.16
N ALA A 83 29.54 -76.66 -36.79
CA ALA A 83 30.40 -76.38 -35.65
C ALA A 83 31.21 -75.09 -35.87
N SER A 84 31.85 -74.94 -37.05
CA SER A 84 32.62 -73.75 -37.43
C SER A 84 31.78 -72.48 -37.47
N VAL A 85 30.59 -72.55 -38.06
CA VAL A 85 29.65 -71.41 -38.13
C VAL A 85 29.13 -71.07 -36.74
N SER A 86 28.88 -72.04 -35.86
CA SER A 86 28.45 -71.73 -34.49
C SER A 86 29.54 -71.04 -33.67
N THR A 87 30.81 -71.39 -33.88
CA THR A 87 31.94 -70.74 -33.20
C THR A 87 32.13 -69.31 -33.71
N GLU A 88 32.07 -69.10 -35.03
CA GLU A 88 32.13 -67.75 -35.62
C GLU A 88 30.92 -66.90 -35.21
N LEU A 89 29.72 -67.48 -35.15
CA LEU A 89 28.52 -66.77 -34.71
C LEU A 89 28.66 -66.33 -33.24
N ARG A 90 29.23 -67.18 -32.38
CA ARG A 90 29.47 -66.86 -30.96
C ARG A 90 30.50 -65.75 -30.80
N GLU A 91 31.57 -65.77 -31.59
CA GLU A 91 32.57 -64.69 -31.59
C GLU A 91 32.00 -63.37 -32.13
N LEU A 92 31.15 -63.42 -33.16
CA LEU A 92 30.46 -62.25 -33.70
C LEU A 92 29.42 -61.68 -32.72
N GLU A 93 28.71 -62.52 -31.98
CA GLU A 93 27.80 -62.10 -30.91
C GLU A 93 28.56 -61.46 -29.74
N GLU A 94 29.70 -62.02 -29.33
CA GLU A 94 30.56 -61.42 -28.30
C GLU A 94 31.10 -60.06 -28.75
N LYS A 95 31.56 -59.95 -30.00
CA LYS A 95 32.03 -58.70 -30.60
C LYS A 95 30.91 -57.67 -30.72
N ARG A 96 29.70 -58.08 -31.09
CA ARG A 96 28.49 -57.23 -31.11
C ARG A 96 28.16 -56.73 -29.70
N GLY A 97 28.18 -57.61 -28.69
CA GLY A 97 27.92 -57.23 -27.30
C GLY A 97 28.97 -56.29 -26.72
N ARG A 98 30.22 -56.36 -27.18
CA ARG A 98 31.27 -55.39 -26.83
C ARG A 98 31.03 -54.03 -27.50
N LEU A 99 30.77 -54.01 -28.80
CA LEU A 99 30.49 -52.76 -29.54
C LEU A 99 29.23 -52.05 -29.04
N GLN A 100 28.19 -52.78 -28.62
CA GLN A 100 27.01 -52.18 -28.00
C GLN A 100 27.32 -51.52 -26.66
N ARG A 101 28.17 -52.13 -25.81
CA ARG A 101 28.62 -51.53 -24.55
C ARG A 101 29.48 -50.28 -24.78
N GLU A 102 30.39 -50.32 -25.74
CA GLU A 102 31.22 -49.18 -26.13
C GLU A 102 30.37 -48.03 -26.71
N SER A 103 29.36 -48.34 -27.52
CA SER A 103 28.39 -47.35 -28.04
C SER A 103 27.56 -46.71 -26.92
N ALA A 104 27.05 -47.49 -25.96
CA ALA A 104 26.32 -46.97 -24.81
C ALA A 104 27.21 -46.08 -23.91
N ALA A 105 28.46 -46.47 -23.69
CA ALA A 105 29.44 -45.67 -22.95
C ALA A 105 29.80 -44.37 -23.70
N ALA A 106 29.91 -44.41 -25.03
CA ALA A 106 30.14 -43.23 -25.84
C ALA A 106 28.92 -42.28 -25.84
N SER A 107 27.69 -42.82 -25.89
CA SER A 107 26.46 -42.03 -25.80
C SER A 107 26.33 -41.31 -24.47
N THR A 108 26.53 -42.02 -23.34
CA THR A 108 26.49 -41.41 -22.00
C THR A 108 27.57 -40.34 -21.82
N LYS A 109 28.77 -40.56 -22.38
CA LYS A 109 29.82 -39.53 -22.39
C LYS A 109 29.44 -38.31 -23.24
N ALA A 110 28.82 -38.51 -24.40
CA ALA A 110 28.33 -37.41 -25.24
C ALA A 110 27.24 -36.60 -24.53
N ASP A 111 26.33 -37.26 -23.81
CA ASP A 111 25.28 -36.60 -23.04
C ASP A 111 25.85 -35.81 -21.86
N ASN A 112 26.84 -36.35 -21.15
CA ASN A 112 27.56 -35.61 -20.09
C ASN A 112 28.29 -34.38 -20.63
N VAL A 113 29.00 -34.49 -21.77
CA VAL A 113 29.69 -33.35 -22.39
C VAL A 113 28.69 -32.31 -22.91
N LYS A 114 27.53 -32.72 -23.44
CA LYS A 114 26.45 -31.78 -23.80
C LYS A 114 25.91 -31.04 -22.58
N ALA A 115 25.73 -31.73 -21.45
CA ALA A 115 25.30 -31.09 -20.20
C ALA A 115 26.35 -30.11 -19.68
N GLU A 116 27.64 -30.46 -19.70
CA GLU A 116 28.73 -29.55 -19.33
C GLU A 116 28.82 -28.34 -20.26
N TYR A 117 28.70 -28.53 -21.57
CA TYR A 117 28.66 -27.44 -22.54
C TYR A 117 27.49 -26.50 -22.26
N ALA A 118 26.29 -27.04 -22.03
CA ALA A 118 25.11 -26.24 -21.69
C ALA A 118 25.30 -25.42 -20.39
N ARG A 119 25.93 -26.01 -19.36
CA ARG A 119 26.28 -25.30 -18.12
C ARG A 119 27.28 -24.18 -18.37
N ALA A 120 28.36 -24.47 -19.11
CA ALA A 120 29.39 -23.48 -19.43
C ALA A 120 28.84 -22.33 -20.26
N THR A 121 27.94 -22.60 -21.23
CA THR A 121 27.28 -21.55 -22.01
C THR A 121 26.35 -20.69 -21.16
N ALA A 122 25.60 -21.29 -20.23
CA ALA A 122 24.74 -20.55 -19.31
C ALA A 122 25.55 -19.67 -18.35
N GLU A 123 26.68 -20.18 -17.85
CA GLU A 123 27.60 -19.43 -17.00
C GLU A 123 28.25 -18.26 -17.74
N LEU A 124 28.70 -18.48 -18.99
CA LEU A 124 29.24 -17.43 -19.84
C LEU A 124 28.22 -16.32 -20.13
N GLN A 125 26.97 -16.69 -20.43
CA GLN A 125 25.89 -15.72 -20.62
C GLN A 125 25.63 -14.90 -19.35
N ARG A 126 25.58 -15.55 -18.18
CA ARG A 126 25.43 -14.87 -16.88
C ARG A 126 26.58 -13.90 -16.61
N LEU A 127 27.82 -14.30 -16.85
CA LEU A 127 28.99 -13.44 -16.69
C LEU A 127 28.95 -12.24 -17.63
N ARG A 128 28.54 -12.44 -18.88
CA ARG A 128 28.38 -11.36 -19.86
C ARG A 128 27.34 -10.34 -19.42
N VAL A 129 26.16 -10.82 -19.00
CA VAL A 129 25.08 -9.97 -18.47
C VAL A 129 25.56 -9.20 -17.24
N SER A 130 26.29 -9.83 -16.33
CA SER A 130 26.86 -9.18 -15.15
C SER A 130 27.90 -8.10 -15.52
N ALA A 131 28.76 -8.35 -16.51
CA ALA A 131 29.76 -7.39 -16.97
C ALA A 131 29.11 -6.17 -17.65
N ASP A 132 28.11 -6.39 -18.51
CA ASP A 132 27.36 -5.32 -19.16
C ASP A 132 26.60 -4.46 -18.13
N GLN A 133 26.02 -5.09 -17.10
CA GLN A 133 25.39 -4.40 -15.99
C GLN A 133 26.37 -3.57 -15.17
N ALA A 134 27.55 -4.11 -14.84
CA ALA A 134 28.57 -3.39 -14.09
C ALA A 134 29.01 -2.13 -14.88
N ARG A 135 29.17 -2.26 -16.20
CA ARG A 135 29.46 -1.13 -17.09
C ARG A 135 28.32 -0.11 -17.10
N LEU A 136 27.07 -0.53 -17.20
CA LEU A 136 25.91 0.38 -17.17
C LEU A 136 25.77 1.08 -15.83
N ALA A 137 25.95 0.37 -14.71
CA ALA A 137 25.94 0.95 -13.37
C ALA A 137 27.04 1.99 -13.20
N GLN A 138 28.25 1.73 -13.74
CA GLN A 138 29.34 2.72 -13.74
C GLN A 138 28.98 3.96 -14.57
N LEU A 139 28.39 3.79 -15.76
CA LEU A 139 27.94 4.92 -16.59
C LEU A 139 26.83 5.73 -15.91
N GLU A 140 25.88 5.06 -15.26
CA GLU A 140 24.82 5.71 -14.49
C GLU A 140 25.37 6.47 -13.28
N ALA A 141 26.37 5.92 -12.58
CA ALA A 141 27.06 6.59 -11.49
C ALA A 141 27.82 7.85 -11.95
N ILE A 142 28.44 7.81 -13.14
CA ILE A 142 29.10 8.97 -13.75
C ILE A 142 28.09 10.04 -14.18
N ARG A 143 26.93 9.64 -14.72
CA ARG A 143 25.85 10.54 -15.17
C ARG A 143 25.02 11.13 -14.02
N ARG A 144 25.31 10.74 -12.78
CA ARG A 144 24.52 11.16 -11.64
C ARG A 144 24.98 12.54 -11.18
N ASP A 145 24.18 13.54 -11.47
CA ASP A 145 24.45 14.93 -11.07
C ASP A 145 24.33 15.17 -9.56
N THR A 146 23.65 14.28 -8.82
CA THR A 146 23.45 14.40 -7.37
C THR A 146 24.21 13.33 -6.59
N PRO A 147 25.07 13.68 -5.62
CA PRO A 147 25.75 12.69 -4.80
C PRO A 147 24.75 11.88 -3.98
N GLU A 148 25.12 10.64 -3.67
CA GLU A 148 24.36 9.79 -2.76
C GLU A 148 24.62 10.25 -1.32
N LEU A 149 23.74 11.10 -0.79
CA LEU A 149 23.88 11.66 0.55
C LEU A 149 23.54 10.60 1.59
N ALA A 150 24.48 10.35 2.50
CA ALA A 150 24.20 9.59 3.71
C ALA A 150 23.14 10.33 4.56
N PRO A 151 22.32 9.60 5.35
CA PRO A 151 21.45 10.23 6.33
C PRO A 151 22.28 11.18 7.21
N PRO A 152 21.83 12.42 7.42
CA PRO A 152 22.57 13.35 8.26
C PRO A 152 22.62 12.80 9.69
N ALA A 153 23.72 13.09 10.40
CA ALA A 153 23.89 12.64 11.77
C ALA A 153 22.72 13.13 12.65
N LEU A 154 22.32 12.28 13.60
CA LEU A 154 21.31 12.62 14.59
C LEU A 154 21.88 13.71 15.51
N ILE A 155 21.27 14.89 15.50
CA ILE A 155 21.70 16.00 16.36
C ILE A 155 20.69 16.13 17.50
N LEU A 156 21.08 15.67 18.68
CA LEU A 156 20.31 15.78 19.92
C LEU A 156 20.95 16.81 20.87
N PRO A 157 20.16 17.51 21.68
CA PRO A 157 20.70 18.25 22.82
C PRO A 157 21.31 17.27 23.84
N SER A 158 22.32 17.73 24.58
CA SER A 158 23.04 16.92 25.57
C SER A 158 22.92 17.42 27.01
N GLN A 159 22.30 18.59 27.20
CA GLN A 159 22.18 19.28 28.48
C GLN A 159 20.72 19.72 28.70
N PRO A 160 20.29 19.94 29.95
CA PRO A 160 18.98 20.51 30.23
C PRO A 160 18.88 21.95 29.70
N PRO A 161 17.67 22.50 29.56
CA PRO A 161 17.48 23.87 29.12
C PRO A 161 18.21 24.86 30.06
N PRO A 162 19.00 25.82 29.54
CA PRO A 162 19.63 26.82 30.38
C PRO A 162 18.58 27.62 31.14
N ILE A 163 18.91 28.05 32.36
CA ILE A 163 18.00 28.87 33.17
C ILE A 163 18.04 30.31 32.62
N LEU A 164 16.90 30.80 32.14
CA LEU A 164 16.70 32.17 31.68
C LEU A 164 15.74 32.93 32.62
N PRO A 165 15.83 34.27 32.66
CA PRO A 165 14.89 35.07 33.44
C PRO A 165 13.46 34.93 32.88
N PRO A 166 12.44 34.96 33.75
CA PRO A 166 11.05 34.92 33.32
C PRO A 166 10.69 36.15 32.49
N ILE A 167 9.78 35.99 31.55
CA ILE A 167 9.27 37.09 30.73
C ILE A 167 8.07 37.77 31.40
N SER A 168 7.81 39.03 31.03
CA SER A 168 6.61 39.74 31.49
C SER A 168 5.34 39.14 30.87
N HIS A 169 4.22 39.19 31.60
CA HIS A 169 2.91 38.80 31.07
C HIS A 169 2.52 39.49 29.74
N SER A 170 2.87 40.77 29.58
CA SER A 170 2.66 41.49 28.33
C SER A 170 3.42 40.89 27.14
N SER A 171 4.55 40.25 27.41
CA SER A 171 5.36 39.57 26.40
C SER A 171 4.86 38.15 26.12
N GLU A 172 4.28 37.47 27.13
CA GLU A 172 3.74 36.10 27.00
C GLU A 172 2.68 35.99 25.90
N ILE A 173 1.78 36.97 25.80
CA ILE A 173 0.69 37.03 24.80
C ILE A 173 1.25 37.18 23.37
N ASN A 174 2.44 37.75 23.25
CA ASN A 174 3.13 37.94 21.97
C ASN A 174 4.07 36.77 21.60
N CYS A 175 4.04 35.67 22.37
CA CYS A 175 4.83 34.50 22.05
C CYS A 175 4.42 33.89 20.70
N ARG A 176 5.45 33.61 19.89
CA ARG A 176 5.38 32.93 18.59
C ARG A 176 6.52 31.93 18.53
N MET A 177 6.50 31.03 17.53
CA MET A 177 7.57 30.04 17.35
C MET A 177 8.95 30.69 17.31
N HIS A 178 9.15 31.75 16.53
CA HIS A 178 10.46 32.41 16.42
C HIS A 178 10.90 33.19 17.68
N SER A 179 9.97 33.57 18.56
CA SER A 179 10.28 34.45 19.71
C SER A 179 10.34 33.70 21.03
N CYS A 180 9.59 32.60 21.20
CA CYS A 180 9.45 31.89 22.46
C CYS A 180 9.77 30.39 22.40
N PHE A 181 10.01 29.83 21.21
CA PHE A 181 10.45 28.44 21.07
C PHE A 181 11.95 28.36 20.81
N ASP A 182 12.64 27.45 21.50
CA ASP A 182 14.07 27.19 21.30
C ASP A 182 14.28 26.11 20.23
N HIS A 183 14.53 26.55 19.01
CA HIS A 183 14.81 25.65 17.88
C HIS A 183 16.13 24.88 18.02
N SER A 184 17.08 25.33 18.86
CA SER A 184 18.39 24.66 19.00
C SER A 184 18.28 23.25 19.59
N ARG A 185 17.20 22.98 20.35
CA ARG A 185 16.90 21.64 20.90
C ARG A 185 16.19 20.71 19.93
N CYS A 186 15.68 21.26 18.83
CA CYS A 186 14.81 20.57 17.88
C CYS A 186 15.39 20.63 16.48
N SER A 187 16.59 20.07 16.30
CA SER A 187 17.22 19.98 14.99
C SER A 187 16.33 19.21 14.00
N LEU A 188 16.47 19.50 12.71
CA LEU A 188 15.73 18.79 11.65
C LEU A 188 15.97 17.27 11.67
N THR A 189 17.12 16.84 12.18
CA THR A 189 17.54 15.44 12.24
C THR A 189 17.29 14.78 13.59
N SER A 190 16.84 15.53 14.60
CA SER A 190 16.66 15.03 15.99
C SER A 190 15.69 13.85 16.14
N GLY A 191 14.78 13.66 15.17
CA GLY A 191 13.71 12.66 15.27
C GLY A 191 12.62 13.05 16.29
N PHE A 192 12.55 14.33 16.67
CA PHE A 192 11.54 14.94 17.54
C PHE A 192 11.34 14.18 18.87
N PRO A 193 12.36 14.09 19.73
CA PRO A 193 12.25 13.43 21.02
C PRO A 193 11.41 14.25 22.00
N VAL A 194 10.48 13.58 22.68
CA VAL A 194 9.51 14.19 23.60
C VAL A 194 9.65 13.58 24.98
N TYR A 195 9.83 14.41 26.01
CA TYR A 195 9.85 13.97 27.39
C TYR A 195 8.52 14.28 28.06
N PHE A 196 7.95 13.30 28.77
CA PHE A 196 6.71 13.47 29.53
C PHE A 196 7.02 13.48 31.03
N TYR A 197 6.65 14.55 31.71
CA TYR A 197 6.75 14.60 33.17
C TYR A 197 5.77 13.61 33.78
N ASP A 198 6.27 12.75 34.68
CA ASP A 198 5.41 11.82 35.39
C ASP A 198 4.44 12.59 36.31
N PRO A 199 3.11 12.52 36.07
CA PRO A 199 2.14 13.26 36.86
C PRO A 199 2.03 12.79 38.32
N ASP A 200 2.53 11.60 38.66
CA ASP A 200 2.55 11.11 40.05
C ASP A 200 3.75 11.65 40.84
N VAL A 201 4.81 12.08 40.14
CA VAL A 201 6.01 12.68 40.74
C VAL A 201 5.93 14.21 40.70
N PHE A 202 5.47 14.75 39.58
CA PHE A 202 5.43 16.18 39.30
C PHE A 202 3.98 16.61 39.09
N SER A 203 3.30 16.96 40.18
CA SER A 203 1.94 17.53 40.11
C SER A 203 2.02 19.06 40.10
N PRO A 204 1.63 19.74 39.00
CA PRO A 204 1.62 21.19 38.90
C PRO A 204 0.42 21.85 39.63
N LEU A 205 -0.36 21.08 40.39
CA LEU A 205 -1.59 21.51 41.05
C LEU A 205 -1.38 21.64 42.57
N ALA A 206 -1.97 22.67 43.18
CA ALA A 206 -1.99 22.84 44.63
C ALA A 206 -3.29 22.27 45.22
N GLY A 207 -3.21 21.25 46.08
CA GLY A 207 -4.39 20.74 46.80
C GLY A 207 -5.43 20.04 45.92
N ALA A 208 -5.05 19.64 44.69
CA ALA A 208 -5.91 18.91 43.77
C ALA A 208 -5.13 17.79 43.05
N GLU A 209 -5.87 16.77 42.60
CA GLU A 209 -5.33 15.66 41.82
C GLU A 209 -5.89 15.67 40.40
N VAL A 210 -5.01 15.47 39.41
CA VAL A 210 -5.42 15.24 38.02
C VAL A 210 -6.27 13.98 37.91
N ASP A 211 -7.31 14.00 37.07
CA ASP A 211 -8.14 12.81 36.78
C ASP A 211 -7.28 11.56 36.47
N GLY A 212 -7.51 10.49 37.25
CA GLY A 212 -6.73 9.26 37.18
C GLY A 212 -6.85 8.52 35.85
N PHE A 213 -7.97 8.69 35.12
CA PHE A 213 -8.09 8.14 33.77
C PHE A 213 -7.12 8.86 32.82
N LEU A 214 -7.05 10.20 32.86
CA LEU A 214 -6.13 10.96 32.00
C LEU A 214 -4.67 10.62 32.30
N LYS A 215 -4.29 10.53 33.58
CA LYS A 215 -2.93 10.10 33.99
C LYS A 215 -2.56 8.75 33.37
N THR A 216 -3.40 7.74 33.60
CA THR A 216 -3.14 6.36 33.16
C THR A 216 -3.14 6.26 31.64
N THR A 217 -4.12 6.88 31.00
CA THR A 217 -4.30 6.83 29.54
C THR A 217 -3.16 7.52 28.83
N LEU A 218 -2.76 8.73 29.23
CA LEU A 218 -1.65 9.45 28.60
C LEU A 218 -0.32 8.71 28.76
N ARG A 219 -0.07 8.13 29.94
CA ARG A 219 1.12 7.29 30.17
C ARG A 219 1.14 6.09 29.21
N GLN A 220 0.02 5.41 29.05
CA GLN A 220 -0.10 4.28 28.11
C GLN A 220 0.07 4.72 26.66
N THR A 221 -0.68 5.73 26.23
CA THR A 221 -0.66 6.29 24.87
C THR A 221 0.75 6.73 24.47
N LEU A 222 1.41 7.54 25.31
CA LEU A 222 2.75 8.03 25.03
C LEU A 222 3.80 6.91 25.09
N GLY A 223 3.59 5.89 25.92
CA GLY A 223 4.47 4.72 26.02
C GLY A 223 4.64 3.95 24.71
N TYR A 224 3.62 3.96 23.84
CA TYR A 224 3.68 3.36 22.50
C TYR A 224 4.10 4.35 21.40
N ASN A 225 4.17 5.66 21.72
CA ASN A 225 4.51 6.67 20.74
C ASN A 225 6.02 6.64 20.43
N ALA A 226 6.35 6.60 19.14
CA ALA A 226 7.73 6.47 18.69
C ALA A 226 8.63 7.66 19.10
N HIS A 227 8.08 8.79 19.50
CA HIS A 227 8.81 10.01 19.86
C HIS A 227 9.17 10.13 21.34
N LEU A 228 8.59 9.29 22.22
CA LEU A 228 8.87 9.38 23.66
C LEU A 228 10.35 9.06 23.96
N THR A 229 10.98 9.90 24.78
CA THR A 229 12.32 9.66 25.35
C THR A 229 12.25 9.63 26.88
N GLN A 230 13.06 8.76 27.47
CA GLN A 230 13.28 8.70 28.92
C GLN A 230 14.38 9.66 29.39
N ASN A 231 15.24 10.12 28.47
CA ASN A 231 16.32 11.04 28.77
C ASN A 231 15.85 12.50 28.55
N PRO A 232 15.65 13.30 29.62
CA PRO A 232 15.21 14.68 29.49
C PRO A 232 16.26 15.56 28.76
N ASN A 233 17.55 15.23 28.86
CA ASN A 233 18.61 16.03 28.24
C ASN A 233 18.54 16.02 26.71
N GLU A 234 18.01 14.95 26.12
CA GLU A 234 17.83 14.78 24.68
C GLU A 234 16.50 15.36 24.17
N ALA A 235 15.60 15.77 25.06
CA ALA A 235 14.25 16.17 24.69
C ALA A 235 14.24 17.49 23.91
N CYS A 236 13.51 17.47 22.79
CA CYS A 236 13.14 18.63 21.99
C CYS A 236 11.95 19.35 22.63
N VAL A 237 10.95 18.59 23.11
CA VAL A 237 9.74 19.12 23.76
C VAL A 237 9.49 18.41 25.10
N TYR A 238 8.99 19.17 26.07
CA TYR A 238 8.58 18.65 27.38
C TYR A 238 7.06 18.76 27.54
N LEU A 239 6.39 17.65 27.84
CA LEU A 239 4.95 17.60 28.05
C LEU A 239 4.63 17.61 29.54
N VAL A 240 3.73 18.50 29.95
CA VAL A 240 3.24 18.61 31.33
C VAL A 240 1.73 18.44 31.34
N LEU A 241 1.24 17.45 32.06
CA LEU A 241 -0.19 17.27 32.26
C LEU A 241 -0.69 18.17 33.41
N VAL A 242 -1.59 19.09 33.09
CA VAL A 242 -2.31 19.92 34.07
C VAL A 242 -3.70 19.35 34.29
N GLY A 243 -4.41 19.04 33.19
CA GLY A 243 -5.67 18.28 33.17
C GLY A 243 -6.84 18.85 33.97
N GLU A 244 -7.98 18.17 33.90
CA GLU A 244 -9.11 18.38 34.80
C GLU A 244 -8.74 17.83 36.18
N SER A 245 -8.81 18.67 37.22
CA SER A 245 -8.39 18.30 38.58
C SER A 245 -9.51 18.36 39.61
N PHE A 246 -9.42 17.51 40.63
CA PHE A 246 -10.37 17.44 41.74
C PHE A 246 -9.70 17.85 43.06
N PRO A 247 -10.33 18.69 43.89
CA PRO A 247 -9.81 19.02 45.22
C PRO A 247 -9.73 17.78 46.12
N PHE A 248 -8.70 17.68 46.97
CA PHE A 248 -8.58 16.59 47.95
C PHE A 248 -9.65 16.65 49.05
N GLU A 249 -10.15 17.84 49.39
CA GLU A 249 -11.20 18.03 50.40
C GLU A 249 -12.55 18.33 49.75
N LYS A 250 -13.59 17.53 50.07
CA LYS A 250 -14.99 17.88 49.79
C LYS A 250 -15.43 19.00 50.73
N ALA A 251 -14.97 20.23 50.51
CA ALA A 251 -15.45 21.38 51.27
C ALA A 251 -16.95 21.60 50.96
N VAL A 252 -17.79 21.47 52.00
CA VAL A 252 -19.26 21.63 51.93
C VAL A 252 -19.69 23.11 51.86
N SER A 253 -18.77 24.06 51.66
CA SER A 253 -19.08 25.48 51.68
C SER A 253 -18.33 26.26 50.61
N SER A 254 -19.04 27.22 49.99
CA SER A 254 -18.68 28.18 48.93
C SER A 254 -18.62 27.66 47.47
N THR A 255 -19.79 27.55 46.84
CA THR A 255 -20.02 27.26 45.42
C THR A 255 -19.83 28.48 44.48
N LEU A 256 -18.93 29.43 44.78
CA LEU A 256 -18.89 30.73 44.06
C LEU A 256 -17.50 31.29 43.70
N GLU A 257 -16.39 30.65 44.09
CA GLU A 257 -15.05 31.11 43.70
C GLU A 257 -14.50 30.27 42.52
N PRO A 258 -14.04 30.89 41.42
CA PRO A 258 -13.33 30.18 40.36
C PRO A 258 -12.02 29.63 40.92
N TYR A 259 -11.96 28.32 41.18
CA TYR A 259 -10.74 27.67 41.62
C TYR A 259 -9.60 27.97 40.64
N LYS A 260 -8.60 28.75 41.07
CA LYS A 260 -7.31 28.85 40.37
C LYS A 260 -6.63 27.49 40.47
N LEU A 261 -6.90 26.62 39.50
CA LEU A 261 -6.37 25.24 39.46
C LEU A 261 -4.84 25.20 39.41
N LEU A 262 -4.23 26.15 38.69
CA LEU A 262 -2.80 26.14 38.42
C LEU A 262 -1.99 26.75 39.56
N ASN A 263 -1.05 25.97 40.11
CA ASN A 263 -0.03 26.52 40.97
C ASN A 263 1.17 26.97 40.13
N GLU A 264 1.27 28.29 39.86
CA GLU A 264 2.38 28.85 39.08
C GLU A 264 3.75 28.47 39.65
N THR A 265 3.88 28.42 40.98
CA THR A 265 5.14 28.06 41.63
C THR A 265 5.52 26.61 41.36
N ALA A 266 4.54 25.70 41.30
CA ALA A 266 4.80 24.29 41.03
C ALA A 266 5.34 24.08 39.61
N ILE A 267 4.80 24.78 38.61
CA ILE A 267 5.29 24.72 37.22
C ILE A 267 6.69 25.33 37.12
N LYS A 268 6.90 26.49 37.74
CA LYS A 268 8.21 27.19 37.74
C LYS A 268 9.30 26.39 38.45
N ASN A 269 8.92 25.49 39.37
CA ASN A 269 9.82 24.59 40.11
C ASN A 269 10.08 23.25 39.40
N LEU A 270 9.50 23.01 38.21
CA LEU A 270 9.78 21.78 37.45
C LEU A 270 11.29 21.70 37.12
N PRO A 271 11.94 20.52 37.28
CA PRO A 271 13.39 20.39 37.13
C PRO A 271 13.97 20.90 35.80
N TYR A 272 13.22 20.77 34.70
CA TYR A 272 13.68 21.16 33.36
C TYR A 272 12.97 22.40 32.82
N TRP A 273 12.24 23.15 33.65
CA TRP A 273 11.49 24.35 33.24
C TRP A 273 12.36 25.42 32.55
N GLY A 274 13.65 25.48 32.89
CA GLY A 274 14.60 26.42 32.30
C GLY A 274 14.33 27.89 32.67
N GLY A 275 13.58 28.14 33.74
CA GLY A 275 13.24 29.48 34.25
C GLY A 275 12.08 30.17 33.54
N ASP A 276 11.92 29.98 32.23
CA ASP A 276 10.91 30.66 31.42
C ASP A 276 9.92 29.75 30.67
N GLY A 277 10.06 28.42 30.74
CA GLY A 277 9.08 27.48 30.18
C GLY A 277 9.19 27.21 28.68
N ARG A 278 10.25 27.68 28.00
CA ARG A 278 10.45 27.37 26.58
C ARG A 278 10.45 25.87 26.30
N ASN A 279 9.95 25.49 25.14
CA ASN A 279 9.80 24.09 24.69
C ASN A 279 8.88 23.21 25.56
N HIS A 280 8.20 23.77 26.56
CA HIS A 280 7.18 23.05 27.32
C HIS A 280 5.83 23.18 26.62
N VAL A 281 5.03 22.11 26.70
CA VAL A 281 3.64 22.08 26.26
C VAL A 281 2.79 21.67 27.46
N LEU A 282 1.91 22.59 27.89
CA LEU A 282 0.99 22.39 28.99
C LEU A 282 -0.32 21.82 28.46
N LEU A 283 -0.72 20.65 28.95
CA LEU A 283 -1.90 19.92 28.49
C LEU A 283 -3.06 20.10 29.47
N ASN A 284 -4.15 20.72 29.01
CA ASN A 284 -5.43 20.79 29.73
C ASN A 284 -6.54 20.18 28.87
N LEU A 285 -6.76 18.88 29.04
CA LEU A 285 -7.73 18.09 28.28
C LEU A 285 -9.03 17.97 29.08
N ALA A 286 -10.10 18.63 28.62
CA ALA A 286 -11.42 18.57 29.25
C ALA A 286 -12.07 17.18 29.05
N ARG A 287 -12.76 16.64 30.06
CA ARG A 287 -13.42 15.33 29.97
C ARG A 287 -14.81 15.29 30.60
N ARG A 288 -14.94 15.57 31.91
CA ARG A 288 -16.20 15.39 32.65
C ARG A 288 -16.97 16.70 32.74
N GLU A 289 -16.32 17.75 33.22
CA GLU A 289 -16.89 19.09 33.28
C GLU A 289 -16.46 19.88 32.04
N LEU A 290 -17.38 20.06 31.09
CA LEU A 290 -17.11 20.77 29.83
C LEU A 290 -17.44 22.27 29.92
N SER A 291 -17.99 22.72 31.04
CA SER A 291 -18.31 24.13 31.26
C SER A 291 -17.05 25.00 31.34
N VAL A 292 -17.16 26.25 30.88
CA VAL A 292 -16.00 27.14 30.74
C VAL A 292 -15.36 27.55 32.08
N GLY A 293 -16.10 27.47 33.19
CA GLY A 293 -15.56 27.78 34.52
C GLY A 293 -14.55 26.76 35.04
N SER A 294 -14.62 25.50 34.60
CA SER A 294 -13.62 24.46 34.86
C SER A 294 -12.63 24.29 33.70
N GLY A 295 -13.00 24.71 32.48
CA GLY A 295 -12.32 24.34 31.25
C GLY A 295 -11.06 25.14 30.87
N ASP A 296 -10.87 26.36 31.38
CA ASP A 296 -9.65 27.17 31.16
C ASP A 296 -8.79 27.22 32.42
N ALA A 297 -7.96 26.18 32.62
CA ALA A 297 -7.08 26.06 33.79
C ALA A 297 -5.99 27.15 33.83
N PHE A 298 -5.73 27.84 32.73
CA PHE A 298 -4.64 28.82 32.58
C PHE A 298 -5.13 30.27 32.66
N SER A 299 -6.41 30.49 32.94
CA SER A 299 -7.00 31.83 33.01
C SER A 299 -6.32 32.67 34.10
N GLY A 300 -5.63 33.74 33.69
CA GLY A 300 -4.94 34.65 34.62
C GLY A 300 -3.71 34.07 35.31
N ALA A 301 -3.12 32.98 34.78
CA ALA A 301 -1.88 32.39 35.28
C ALA A 301 -0.70 32.65 34.31
N SER A 302 0.50 32.92 34.84
CA SER A 302 1.74 33.06 34.06
C SER A 302 2.24 31.68 33.63
N THR A 303 2.31 31.46 32.31
CA THR A 303 2.88 30.23 31.72
C THR A 303 4.24 30.46 31.08
N GLY A 304 4.76 31.69 31.12
CA GLY A 304 6.01 32.07 30.46
C GLY A 304 5.93 31.83 28.96
N ARG A 305 6.95 31.15 28.44
CA ARG A 305 7.11 30.77 27.03
C ARG A 305 6.52 29.39 26.71
N ALA A 306 5.85 28.73 27.66
CA ALA A 306 5.27 27.43 27.39
C ALA A 306 4.11 27.53 26.40
N MET A 307 3.99 26.54 25.52
CA MET A 307 2.85 26.35 24.64
C MET A 307 1.67 25.79 25.43
N ILE A 308 0.46 26.25 25.13
CA ILE A 308 -0.77 25.76 25.77
C ILE A 308 -1.54 24.90 24.76
N ALA A 309 -1.95 23.72 25.19
CA ALA A 309 -2.84 22.84 24.45
C ALA A 309 -4.09 22.54 25.26
N GLN A 310 -5.23 23.09 24.84
CA GLN A 310 -6.51 22.93 25.55
C GLN A 310 -7.76 23.08 24.67
N SER A 311 -8.91 22.72 25.22
CA SER A 311 -10.21 22.76 24.51
C SER A 311 -10.96 24.09 24.64
N THR A 312 -10.57 24.96 25.57
CA THR A 312 -11.24 26.26 25.79
C THR A 312 -10.23 27.39 25.69
N PHE A 313 -10.50 28.40 24.87
CA PHE A 313 -9.64 29.58 24.76
C PHE A 313 -10.44 30.87 24.62
N THR A 314 -9.90 31.93 25.23
CA THR A 314 -10.29 33.31 24.94
C THR A 314 -9.40 33.91 23.84
N LEU A 315 -9.94 34.90 23.12
CA LEU A 315 -9.24 35.61 22.03
C LEU A 315 -7.94 36.27 22.50
N ASN A 316 -7.92 36.79 23.72
CA ASN A 316 -6.76 37.49 24.27
C ASN A 316 -5.65 36.53 24.75
N GLN A 317 -6.01 35.29 25.06
CA GLN A 317 -5.07 34.28 25.55
C GLN A 317 -4.51 33.41 24.42
N PHE A 318 -5.31 33.13 23.39
CA PHE A 318 -4.92 32.22 22.31
C PHE A 318 -3.84 32.82 21.40
N ARG A 319 -2.66 32.20 21.36
CA ARG A 319 -1.55 32.62 20.50
C ARG A 319 -1.56 31.81 19.22
N ALA A 320 -2.19 32.35 18.17
CA ALA A 320 -2.29 31.68 16.88
C ALA A 320 -0.92 31.25 16.31
N GLY A 321 -0.83 30.00 15.86
CA GLY A 321 0.41 29.39 15.35
C GLY A 321 1.44 29.04 16.44
N PHE A 322 1.10 29.25 17.73
CA PHE A 322 1.92 28.87 18.87
C PHE A 322 1.14 27.92 19.80
N ASP A 323 -0.04 28.32 20.28
CA ASP A 323 -0.92 27.44 21.06
C ASP A 323 -1.69 26.46 20.16
N LEU A 324 -2.29 25.44 20.77
CA LEU A 324 -3.04 24.39 20.09
C LEU A 324 -4.42 24.20 20.69
N VAL A 325 -5.44 24.28 19.83
CA VAL A 325 -6.80 23.89 20.18
C VAL A 325 -6.91 22.37 20.05
N THR A 326 -7.22 21.68 21.15
CA THR A 326 -7.33 20.21 21.22
C THR A 326 -8.75 19.77 21.55
N PRO A 327 -9.27 18.66 20.97
CA PRO A 327 -10.60 18.17 21.32
C PRO A 327 -10.67 17.73 22.80
N PRO A 328 -11.88 17.73 23.41
CA PRO A 328 -12.08 17.13 24.71
C PRO A 328 -11.84 15.61 24.66
N ALA A 329 -11.34 15.03 25.75
CA ALA A 329 -10.98 13.63 25.89
C ALA A 329 -12.19 12.72 26.14
N LEU A 330 -13.17 12.76 25.23
CA LEU A 330 -14.45 12.03 25.29
C LEU A 330 -14.36 10.58 24.78
N GLY A 331 -13.31 10.28 24.01
CA GLY A 331 -13.09 8.97 23.40
C GLY A 331 -12.44 7.94 24.33
N PRO A 332 -12.33 6.69 23.86
CA PRO A 332 -11.54 5.67 24.55
C PRO A 332 -10.03 6.04 24.58
N PRO A 333 -9.23 5.33 25.38
CA PRO A 333 -7.76 5.49 25.39
C PRO A 333 -7.11 5.38 24.01
N GLY A 334 -7.54 4.40 23.21
CA GLY A 334 -7.05 4.10 21.87
C GLY A 334 -7.79 2.90 21.27
N GLY A 335 -7.33 2.43 20.11
CA GLY A 335 -7.90 1.28 19.41
C GLY A 335 -8.98 1.63 18.37
N ASP A 336 -9.61 0.59 17.84
CA ASP A 336 -10.62 0.67 16.79
C ASP A 336 -11.93 1.30 17.28
N VAL A 337 -12.38 2.37 16.63
CA VAL A 337 -13.58 3.15 17.00
C VAL A 337 -14.76 3.00 16.02
N TRP A 338 -14.62 2.10 15.04
CA TRP A 338 -15.59 1.97 13.95
C TRP A 338 -17.00 1.54 14.42
N SER A 339 -17.10 0.81 15.53
CA SER A 339 -18.36 0.38 16.12
C SER A 339 -19.20 1.56 16.63
N ASP A 340 -18.54 2.67 16.96
CA ASP A 340 -19.21 3.89 17.37
C ASP A 340 -19.73 4.75 16.21
N CYS A 341 -19.34 4.38 15.01
CA CYS A 341 -19.31 5.25 13.86
C CYS A 341 -20.54 5.00 12.99
N ALA A 342 -21.37 6.03 12.74
CA ALA A 342 -22.62 5.85 11.99
C ALA A 342 -22.39 5.66 10.47
N PRO A 343 -23.29 4.96 9.75
CA PRO A 343 -23.16 4.78 8.31
C PRO A 343 -23.24 6.12 7.57
N MET A 344 -22.43 6.27 6.52
CA MET A 344 -22.37 7.52 5.74
C MET A 344 -23.55 7.67 4.78
N ALA A 345 -24.11 6.56 4.29
CA ALA A 345 -25.32 6.52 3.47
C ALA A 345 -26.55 6.19 4.33
N PRO A 346 -27.76 6.66 3.96
CA PRO A 346 -28.08 7.52 2.82
C PRO A 346 -27.60 8.97 3.01
N ALA A 347 -27.36 9.70 1.91
CA ALA A 347 -26.87 11.09 1.95
C ALA A 347 -27.80 12.01 2.75
N ARG A 348 -29.11 11.95 2.46
CA ARG A 348 -30.16 12.65 3.22
C ARG A 348 -30.78 11.70 4.25
N ARG A 349 -30.91 12.17 5.48
CA ARG A 349 -31.48 11.43 6.61
C ARG A 349 -32.79 12.06 7.06
N LYS A 350 -33.49 11.42 8.00
CA LYS A 350 -34.81 11.80 8.50
C LYS A 350 -34.93 13.28 8.83
N TYR A 351 -34.01 13.81 9.64
CA TYR A 351 -33.98 15.24 9.96
C TYR A 351 -33.05 15.97 8.99
N LEU A 352 -33.54 17.08 8.41
CA LEU A 352 -32.69 17.98 7.65
C LEU A 352 -31.67 18.62 8.61
N LEU A 353 -32.14 19.20 9.71
CA LEU A 353 -31.33 19.87 10.72
C LEU A 353 -31.84 19.50 12.12
N SER A 354 -30.92 19.19 13.03
CA SER A 354 -31.23 19.03 14.45
C SER A 354 -30.39 19.91 15.37
N PHE A 355 -30.96 20.27 16.51
CA PHE A 355 -30.33 20.99 17.60
C PHE A 355 -30.91 20.53 18.94
N GLN A 356 -30.05 20.27 19.92
CA GLN A 356 -30.45 20.04 21.31
C GLN A 356 -29.48 20.78 22.23
N GLY A 357 -29.96 21.76 22.97
CA GLY A 357 -29.16 22.48 23.94
C GLY A 357 -30.03 23.29 24.89
N SER A 358 -29.47 23.64 26.03
CA SER A 358 -30.03 24.66 26.92
C SER A 358 -28.95 25.71 27.20
N GLN A 359 -29.36 26.97 27.27
CA GLN A 359 -28.45 28.08 27.57
C GLN A 359 -28.83 28.65 28.94
N SER A 360 -27.83 28.91 29.79
CA SER A 360 -28.07 29.66 31.04
C SER A 360 -28.32 31.15 30.70
N PRO A 361 -29.14 31.87 31.49
CA PRO A 361 -29.41 33.29 31.22
C PRO A 361 -28.12 34.12 31.18
N THR A 362 -27.90 34.84 30.08
CA THR A 362 -26.77 35.78 29.89
C THR A 362 -27.15 37.20 30.28
N ASN A 363 -26.16 38.09 30.36
CA ASN A 363 -26.38 39.54 30.54
C ASN A 363 -27.26 40.12 29.40
N SER A 364 -28.04 41.17 29.70
CA SER A 364 -29.16 41.66 28.87
C SER A 364 -28.86 41.92 27.38
N ILE A 365 -27.67 42.40 27.02
CA ILE A 365 -27.35 42.81 25.63
C ILE A 365 -27.14 41.62 24.68
N GLN A 366 -26.51 40.53 25.13
CA GLN A 366 -26.29 39.33 24.30
C GLN A 366 -27.54 38.45 24.23
N LYS A 367 -28.41 38.56 25.24
CA LYS A 367 -29.69 37.86 25.33
C LYS A 367 -30.62 38.21 24.16
N ASP A 368 -30.66 39.47 23.73
CA ASP A 368 -31.55 39.92 22.65
C ASP A 368 -31.18 39.32 21.28
N ASN A 369 -29.87 39.19 20.98
CA ASN A 369 -29.38 38.62 19.71
C ASN A 369 -29.61 37.11 19.61
N ASP A 370 -29.35 36.35 20.68
CA ASP A 370 -29.59 34.91 20.67
C ASP A 370 -31.10 34.59 20.71
N THR A 371 -31.93 35.44 21.33
CA THR A 371 -33.40 35.32 21.28
C THR A 371 -33.93 35.48 19.86
N TYR A 372 -33.50 36.53 19.14
CA TYR A 372 -33.83 36.73 17.73
C TYR A 372 -33.43 35.53 16.86
N LEU A 373 -32.22 34.98 17.10
CA LEU A 373 -31.73 33.80 16.39
C LEU A 373 -32.65 32.59 16.60
N ILE A 374 -33.02 32.30 17.84
CA ILE A 374 -33.88 31.16 18.20
C ILE A 374 -35.28 31.33 17.59
N GLU A 375 -35.86 32.52 17.68
CA GLU A 375 -37.16 32.83 17.05
C GLU A 375 -37.13 32.60 15.55
N HIS A 376 -36.06 33.05 14.88
CA HIS A 376 -35.89 32.85 13.45
C HIS A 376 -35.75 31.36 13.09
N LEU A 377 -34.96 30.59 13.85
CA LEU A 377 -34.80 29.15 13.64
C LEU A 377 -36.13 28.39 13.83
N LYS A 378 -36.93 28.77 14.82
CA LYS A 378 -38.29 28.22 15.03
C LYS A 378 -39.23 28.58 13.87
N LYS A 379 -39.20 29.84 13.42
CA LYS A 379 -39.99 30.30 12.27
C LYS A 379 -39.62 29.55 10.99
N MET A 380 -38.32 29.42 10.71
CA MET A 380 -37.78 28.65 9.59
C MET A 380 -38.27 27.21 9.62
N ALA A 381 -38.21 26.54 10.78
CA ALA A 381 -38.71 25.17 10.94
C ALA A 381 -40.24 25.07 10.70
N SER A 382 -41.02 26.07 11.13
CA SER A 382 -42.47 26.07 10.94
C SER A 382 -42.92 26.37 9.50
N MET A 383 -42.11 27.12 8.75
CA MET A 383 -42.39 27.49 7.36
C MET A 383 -41.81 26.51 6.33
N ALA A 384 -41.00 25.55 6.77
CA ALA A 384 -40.36 24.59 5.89
C ALA A 384 -41.38 23.60 5.30
N PRO A 385 -41.13 23.06 4.09
CA PRO A 385 -41.96 22.01 3.51
C PRO A 385 -42.04 20.76 4.40
N GLU A 386 -43.10 19.98 4.30
CA GLU A 386 -43.28 18.74 5.08
C GLU A 386 -42.17 17.69 4.84
N SER A 387 -41.45 17.79 3.72
CA SER A 387 -40.27 16.96 3.43
C SER A 387 -39.04 17.29 4.28
N ASP A 388 -39.05 18.41 5.00
CA ASP A 388 -37.91 18.99 5.69
C ASP A 388 -38.16 18.95 7.20
N LEU A 389 -37.87 17.81 7.81
CA LEU A 389 -38.07 17.67 9.25
C LEU A 389 -36.95 18.36 10.03
N PHE A 390 -37.33 19.28 10.91
CA PHE A 390 -36.45 19.93 11.87
C PHE A 390 -36.68 19.37 13.27
N TYR A 391 -35.58 19.12 14.00
CA TYR A 391 -35.66 18.76 15.42
C TYR A 391 -34.89 19.78 16.24
N LEU A 392 -35.57 20.82 16.72
CA LEU A 392 -34.95 21.95 17.42
C LEU A 392 -35.44 22.03 18.87
N GLN A 393 -34.56 21.75 19.81
CA GLN A 393 -34.80 21.83 21.25
C GLN A 393 -33.81 22.82 21.89
N PHE A 394 -34.30 23.96 22.35
CA PHE A 394 -33.51 25.04 22.94
C PHE A 394 -33.64 25.14 24.48
N ASP A 395 -34.45 24.28 25.07
CA ASP A 395 -34.60 24.15 26.52
C ASP A 395 -34.74 22.66 26.88
N CYS A 396 -34.06 22.23 27.93
CA CYS A 396 -33.90 20.83 28.28
C CYS A 396 -34.09 20.64 29.78
N ASP A 397 -34.96 19.71 30.16
CA ASP A 397 -35.18 19.32 31.56
C ASP A 397 -34.83 17.83 31.77
N PRO A 398 -33.79 17.49 32.56
CA PRO A 398 -32.76 18.37 33.11
C PRO A 398 -31.56 18.57 32.14
N PRO A 399 -30.87 19.72 32.17
CA PRO A 399 -29.56 19.86 31.53
C PRO A 399 -28.54 18.96 32.24
N VAL A 400 -27.59 18.38 31.48
CA VAL A 400 -26.57 17.47 32.04
C VAL A 400 -25.65 18.21 33.02
N GLU A 401 -25.31 19.45 32.69
CA GLU A 401 -24.50 20.33 33.54
C GLU A 401 -25.42 21.15 34.45
N LYS A 402 -25.41 20.81 35.74
CA LYS A 402 -26.16 21.55 36.78
C LYS A 402 -25.46 22.88 37.06
N ARG A 403 -25.92 23.94 36.37
CA ARG A 403 -25.47 25.35 36.48
C ARG A 403 -24.02 25.58 36.03
N SER A 404 -23.87 26.30 34.90
CA SER A 404 -22.57 26.83 34.48
C SER A 404 -22.02 27.79 35.53
N LEU A 405 -20.74 27.62 35.90
CA LEU A 405 -20.01 28.51 36.80
C LEU A 405 -19.86 29.94 36.24
N LYS A 406 -19.91 30.11 34.91
CA LYS A 406 -19.86 31.42 34.22
C LYS A 406 -20.94 31.52 33.14
N SER A 407 -21.73 32.59 33.14
CA SER A 407 -22.82 32.82 32.17
C SER A 407 -22.33 33.40 30.83
N ILE A 408 -21.51 32.65 30.10
CA ILE A 408 -20.94 33.08 28.80
C ILE A 408 -21.86 32.84 27.60
N GLY A 409 -23.08 32.34 27.84
CA GLY A 409 -24.02 32.01 26.78
C GLY A 409 -23.60 30.82 25.93
N ASP A 410 -22.93 29.84 26.50
CA ASP A 410 -22.66 28.56 25.82
C ASP A 410 -23.86 27.61 25.96
N TRP A 411 -23.94 26.63 25.06
CA TRP A 411 -25.08 25.72 24.93
C TRP A 411 -24.76 24.37 25.56
N ALA A 412 -25.27 24.13 26.77
CA ALA A 412 -25.11 22.88 27.51
C ALA A 412 -25.77 21.69 26.80
N LEU A 413 -25.19 20.50 26.97
CA LEU A 413 -25.70 19.25 26.38
C LEU A 413 -26.98 18.79 27.08
N CYS A 414 -27.89 18.18 26.32
CA CYS A 414 -29.18 17.66 26.82
C CYS A 414 -29.16 16.14 26.97
N GLY A 415 -29.82 15.63 28.01
CA GLY A 415 -30.03 14.19 28.21
C GLY A 415 -28.74 13.35 28.25
N THR A 416 -28.84 12.07 27.96
CA THR A 416 -27.67 11.17 27.93
C THR A 416 -26.96 11.19 26.57
N ASP A 417 -25.69 10.77 26.53
CA ASP A 417 -24.95 10.53 25.28
C ASP A 417 -25.76 9.64 24.32
N ARG A 418 -26.38 8.57 24.85
CA ARG A 418 -27.22 7.65 24.09
C ARG A 418 -28.43 8.32 23.45
N SER A 419 -29.15 9.17 24.18
CA SER A 419 -30.34 9.86 23.65
C SER A 419 -29.96 10.88 22.56
N ARG A 420 -28.87 11.64 22.76
CA ARG A 420 -28.37 12.57 21.73
C ARG A 420 -27.94 11.82 20.49
N ARG A 421 -27.15 10.76 20.65
CA ARG A 421 -26.67 9.92 19.55
C ARG A 421 -27.80 9.38 18.68
N SER A 422 -28.95 9.03 19.26
CA SER A 422 -30.13 8.60 18.49
C SER A 422 -30.61 9.67 17.52
N VAL A 423 -30.70 10.93 17.95
CA VAL A 423 -31.14 12.05 17.11
C VAL A 423 -30.08 12.41 16.07
N LEU A 424 -28.80 12.48 16.48
CA LEU A 424 -27.69 12.84 15.61
C LEU A 424 -27.51 11.82 14.46
N ARG A 425 -27.71 10.52 14.73
CA ARG A 425 -27.66 9.47 13.70
C ARG A 425 -28.72 9.62 12.62
N ASP A 426 -29.87 10.19 12.97
CA ASP A 426 -30.99 10.42 12.05
C ASP A 426 -30.92 11.80 11.37
N SER A 427 -29.91 12.60 11.69
CA SER A 427 -29.77 13.98 11.23
C SER A 427 -28.79 14.13 10.07
N THR A 428 -29.19 14.88 9.04
CA THR A 428 -28.33 15.25 7.93
C THR A 428 -27.31 16.29 8.36
N PHE A 429 -27.81 17.39 8.93
CA PHE A 429 -27.03 18.45 9.53
C PHE A 429 -27.31 18.53 11.04
N VAL A 430 -26.30 18.97 11.79
CA VAL A 430 -26.42 19.27 13.21
C VAL A 430 -26.01 20.71 13.43
N LEU A 431 -26.92 21.51 13.97
CA LEU A 431 -26.65 22.89 14.30
C LEU A 431 -25.71 22.97 15.51
N ILE A 432 -24.66 23.77 15.40
CA ILE A 432 -23.79 24.14 16.51
C ILE A 432 -23.81 25.66 16.59
N LEU A 433 -24.11 26.19 17.77
CA LEU A 433 -24.18 27.63 17.99
C LEU A 433 -22.92 28.07 18.74
N ALA A 434 -22.21 29.04 18.18
CA ALA A 434 -21.10 29.68 18.88
C ALA A 434 -21.60 30.37 20.17
N PRO A 435 -20.76 30.42 21.22
CA PRO A 435 -21.13 31.04 22.49
C PRO A 435 -21.60 32.49 22.30
N GLY A 436 -22.49 32.95 23.20
CA GLY A 436 -22.99 34.32 23.21
C GLY A 436 -21.88 35.35 23.41
N ASP A 437 -20.93 35.03 24.30
CA ASP A 437 -19.76 35.85 24.57
C ASP A 437 -18.73 35.76 23.43
N SER A 438 -18.54 36.88 22.74
CA SER A 438 -17.59 37.00 21.62
C SER A 438 -16.11 36.99 22.04
N SER A 439 -15.81 37.07 23.34
CA SER A 439 -14.43 36.99 23.83
C SER A 439 -13.83 35.58 23.73
N TYR A 440 -14.65 34.56 23.57
CA TYR A 440 -14.21 33.17 23.43
C TYR A 440 -13.98 32.79 21.98
N THR A 441 -12.81 32.19 21.72
CA THR A 441 -12.45 31.63 20.42
C THR A 441 -12.97 30.19 20.29
N THR A 442 -13.01 29.43 21.38
CA THR A 442 -13.48 28.04 21.36
C THR A 442 -13.79 27.59 22.79
N THR A 443 -14.68 26.61 22.94
CA THR A 443 -15.10 26.05 24.23
C THR A 443 -15.17 24.53 24.16
N ALA A 444 -14.94 23.87 25.29
CA ALA A 444 -15.03 22.41 25.38
C ALA A 444 -16.42 21.87 25.01
N LEU A 445 -17.51 22.58 25.35
CA LEU A 445 -18.87 22.23 24.94
C LEU A 445 -19.08 22.30 23.42
N LEU A 446 -18.62 23.36 22.77
CA LEU A 446 -18.69 23.49 21.31
C LEU A 446 -17.95 22.35 20.62
N GLN A 447 -16.76 22.01 21.13
CA GLN A 447 -15.95 20.92 20.59
C GLN A 447 -16.56 19.54 20.89
N ALA A 448 -17.22 19.35 22.02
CA ALA A 448 -17.95 18.13 22.33
C ALA A 448 -19.12 17.92 21.35
N ARG A 449 -19.84 18.98 20.99
CA ARG A 449 -20.90 18.92 19.96
C ARG A 449 -20.34 18.57 18.59
N LEU A 450 -19.20 19.16 18.22
CA LEU A 450 -18.48 18.81 17.00
C LEU A 450 -18.09 17.32 17.00
N TYR A 451 -17.52 16.83 18.11
CA TYR A 451 -17.14 15.44 18.29
C TYR A 451 -18.35 14.49 18.12
N GLU A 452 -19.47 14.77 18.80
CA GLU A 452 -20.68 13.94 18.73
C GLU A 452 -21.31 13.93 17.33
N ALA A 453 -21.30 15.07 16.63
CA ALA A 453 -21.82 15.21 15.27
C ALA A 453 -20.99 14.37 14.28
N LEU A 454 -19.66 14.51 14.31
CA LEU A 454 -18.76 13.77 13.42
C LEU A 454 -18.82 12.25 13.68
N ARG A 455 -18.81 11.82 14.95
CA ARG A 455 -19.00 10.41 15.35
C ARG A 455 -20.31 9.83 14.80
N SER A 456 -21.37 10.64 14.78
CA SER A 456 -22.69 10.24 14.27
C SER A 456 -22.83 10.40 12.75
N GLY A 457 -21.76 10.77 12.04
CA GLY A 457 -21.74 11.01 10.60
C GLY A 457 -22.70 12.11 10.15
N ALA A 458 -23.09 13.02 11.05
CA ALA A 458 -23.90 14.18 10.71
C ALA A 458 -22.98 15.37 10.37
N ILE A 459 -23.39 16.22 9.44
CA ILE A 459 -22.58 17.35 8.98
C ILE A 459 -22.79 18.52 9.94
N PRO A 460 -21.75 19.00 10.65
CA PRO A 460 -21.89 20.14 11.53
C PRO A 460 -22.16 21.43 10.74
N ALA A 461 -23.17 22.18 11.15
CA ALA A 461 -23.48 23.50 10.66
C ALA A 461 -23.31 24.51 11.80
N ILE A 462 -22.20 25.25 11.80
CA ILE A 462 -21.80 26.17 12.86
C ILE A 462 -22.29 27.58 12.55
N LEU A 463 -23.19 28.13 13.38
CA LEU A 463 -23.56 29.55 13.33
C LEU A 463 -22.68 30.37 14.29
N GLY A 464 -22.06 31.42 13.76
CA GLY A 464 -20.97 32.15 14.40
C GLY A 464 -19.60 31.48 14.21
N GLY A 465 -19.50 30.56 13.25
CA GLY A 465 -18.26 29.82 13.01
C GLY A 465 -17.13 30.64 12.40
N ASP A 466 -17.43 31.84 11.91
CA ASP A 466 -16.48 32.87 11.45
C ASP A 466 -15.58 33.39 12.59
N ARG A 467 -15.99 33.20 13.85
CA ARG A 467 -15.26 33.65 15.04
C ARG A 467 -14.70 32.50 15.88
N THR A 468 -15.03 31.25 15.54
CA THR A 468 -14.63 30.08 16.33
C THR A 468 -13.42 29.37 15.73
N LYS A 469 -12.54 28.84 16.57
CA LYS A 469 -11.47 27.92 16.16
C LYS A 469 -11.82 26.49 16.55
N LEU A 470 -11.57 25.58 15.60
CA LEU A 470 -11.77 24.15 15.77
C LEU A 470 -10.45 23.46 16.10
N PRO A 471 -10.47 22.20 16.60
CA PRO A 471 -9.26 21.48 16.92
C PRO A 471 -8.32 21.38 15.72
N TYR A 472 -7.03 21.64 15.94
CA TYR A 472 -5.98 21.55 14.93
C TYR A 472 -6.28 22.33 13.61
N ASP A 473 -7.01 23.43 13.68
CA ASP A 473 -7.46 24.28 12.54
C ASP A 473 -6.34 24.71 11.58
N GLU A 474 -5.09 24.71 12.04
CA GLU A 474 -3.94 25.07 11.20
C GLU A 474 -3.48 23.96 10.24
N VAL A 475 -3.81 22.69 10.51
CA VAL A 475 -3.45 21.55 9.64
C VAL A 475 -4.67 20.82 9.08
N LEU A 476 -5.84 20.93 9.74
CA LEU A 476 -7.08 20.32 9.30
C LEU A 476 -7.95 21.30 8.52
N ASP A 477 -8.38 20.91 7.32
CA ASP A 477 -9.25 21.71 6.46
C ASP A 477 -10.73 21.48 6.79
N TRP A 478 -11.19 22.19 7.81
CA TRP A 478 -12.57 22.10 8.30
C TRP A 478 -13.63 22.48 7.26
N ARG A 479 -13.28 23.25 6.21
CA ARG A 479 -14.20 23.63 5.12
C ARG A 479 -14.73 22.43 4.34
N ARG A 480 -14.02 21.30 4.37
CA ARG A 480 -14.42 20.04 3.72
C ARG A 480 -15.26 19.13 4.62
N ALA A 481 -15.47 19.49 5.90
CA ALA A 481 -16.20 18.67 6.88
C ALA A 481 -17.33 19.43 7.59
N VAL A 482 -17.32 20.77 7.58
CA VAL A 482 -18.21 21.63 8.37
C VAL A 482 -18.74 22.78 7.50
N LEU A 483 -20.01 23.13 7.70
CA LEU A 483 -20.60 24.36 7.17
C LEU A 483 -20.47 25.47 8.23
N SER A 484 -19.63 26.47 7.98
CA SER A 484 -19.44 27.60 8.89
C SER A 484 -20.13 28.84 8.32
N LEU A 485 -21.00 29.46 9.12
CA LEU A 485 -21.78 30.65 8.73
C LEU A 485 -21.77 31.68 9.87
N PRO A 486 -21.73 32.99 9.57
CA PRO A 486 -21.98 34.02 10.58
C PRO A 486 -23.40 33.93 11.14
N LYS A 487 -23.61 34.28 12.43
CA LYS A 487 -24.95 34.30 13.04
C LYS A 487 -25.96 35.14 12.23
N ALA A 488 -25.50 36.21 11.59
CA ALA A 488 -26.34 37.10 10.76
C ALA A 488 -26.97 36.43 9.53
N ARG A 489 -26.40 35.34 9.01
CA ARG A 489 -26.92 34.62 7.82
C ARG A 489 -27.88 33.48 8.17
N VAL A 490 -28.44 33.46 9.38
CA VAL A 490 -29.42 32.46 9.80
C VAL A 490 -30.62 32.37 8.86
N THR A 491 -31.01 33.50 8.24
CA THR A 491 -32.13 33.60 7.29
C THR A 491 -31.90 32.81 6.01
N GLU A 492 -30.65 32.57 5.65
CA GLU A 492 -30.25 31.85 4.44
C GLU A 492 -29.95 30.37 4.70
N LEU A 493 -29.99 29.93 5.97
CA LEU A 493 -29.54 28.61 6.39
C LEU A 493 -30.30 27.50 5.67
N HIS A 494 -31.64 27.52 5.69
CA HIS A 494 -32.46 26.49 5.05
C HIS A 494 -32.14 26.33 3.55
N PHE A 495 -32.04 27.45 2.83
CA PHE A 495 -31.66 27.46 1.42
C PHE A 495 -30.29 26.83 1.19
N LEU A 496 -29.28 27.21 1.98
CA LEU A 496 -27.93 26.66 1.87
C LEU A 496 -27.87 25.16 2.15
N LEU A 497 -28.57 24.68 3.18
CA LEU A 497 -28.62 23.25 3.51
C LEU A 497 -29.27 22.43 2.39
N ARG A 498 -30.26 23.01 1.70
CA ARG A 498 -30.96 22.36 0.58
C ARG A 498 -30.19 22.43 -0.74
N ALA A 499 -29.38 23.46 -0.95
CA ALA A 499 -28.60 23.64 -2.17
C ALA A 499 -27.49 22.59 -2.34
N LEU A 500 -27.04 21.94 -1.25
CA LEU A 500 -25.98 20.93 -1.31
C LEU A 500 -26.46 19.64 -1.97
N SER A 501 -25.68 19.16 -2.93
CA SER A 501 -25.95 17.92 -3.67
C SER A 501 -25.65 16.69 -2.81
N ASP A 502 -26.24 15.54 -3.16
CA ASP A 502 -26.02 14.30 -2.41
C ASP A 502 -24.55 13.84 -2.47
N SER A 503 -23.84 14.11 -3.58
CA SER A 503 -22.40 13.88 -3.69
C SER A 503 -21.61 14.75 -2.72
N ASP A 504 -21.98 16.02 -2.54
CA ASP A 504 -21.30 16.92 -1.61
C ASP A 504 -21.55 16.48 -0.16
N LEU A 505 -22.79 16.12 0.18
CA LEU A 505 -23.13 15.59 1.51
C LEU A 505 -22.27 14.37 1.88
N LEU A 506 -22.13 13.41 0.95
CA LEU A 506 -21.30 12.24 1.16
C LEU A 506 -19.80 12.59 1.24
N ALA A 507 -19.33 13.60 0.50
CA ALA A 507 -17.97 14.10 0.61
C ALA A 507 -17.71 14.74 1.99
N PHE A 508 -18.62 15.58 2.48
CA PHE A 508 -18.57 16.17 3.83
C PHE A 508 -18.51 15.10 4.91
N ARG A 509 -19.37 14.09 4.84
CA ARG A 509 -19.39 12.97 5.81
C ARG A 509 -18.12 12.14 5.76
N ARG A 510 -17.58 11.90 4.56
CA ARG A 510 -16.33 11.14 4.40
C ARG A 510 -15.19 11.88 5.07
N GLN A 511 -15.05 13.17 4.78
CA GLN A 511 -14.02 14.00 5.38
C GLN A 511 -14.20 14.05 6.90
N GLY A 512 -15.43 14.31 7.37
CA GLY A 512 -15.75 14.34 8.80
C GLY A 512 -15.37 13.04 9.52
N ARG A 513 -15.63 11.88 8.88
CA ARG A 513 -15.22 10.58 9.42
C ARG A 513 -13.69 10.43 9.47
N VAL A 514 -12.97 10.77 8.40
CA VAL A 514 -11.50 10.73 8.39
C VAL A 514 -10.93 11.63 9.49
N LEU A 515 -11.41 12.86 9.61
CA LEU A 515 -10.94 13.80 10.63
C LEU A 515 -11.19 13.29 12.04
N TRP A 516 -12.37 12.72 12.28
CA TRP A 516 -12.73 12.17 13.58
C TRP A 516 -11.89 10.92 13.90
N GLU A 517 -11.92 9.90 13.04
CA GLU A 517 -11.23 8.62 13.29
C GLU A 517 -9.73 8.81 13.49
N ARG A 518 -9.08 9.64 12.65
CA ARG A 518 -7.62 9.81 12.65
C ARG A 518 -7.10 10.77 13.71
N TYR A 519 -7.87 11.82 14.05
CA TYR A 519 -7.33 12.93 14.84
C TYR A 519 -8.04 13.17 16.18
N LEU A 520 -9.30 12.76 16.34
CA LEU A 520 -10.12 13.20 17.48
C LEU A 520 -10.77 12.05 18.26
N SER A 521 -10.88 10.87 17.67
CA SER A 521 -11.73 9.77 18.14
C SER A 521 -11.34 9.18 19.50
N SER A 522 -10.05 9.23 19.84
CA SER A 522 -9.47 8.67 21.05
C SER A 522 -8.45 9.62 21.65
N VAL A 523 -8.07 9.39 22.90
CA VAL A 523 -6.99 10.16 23.54
C VAL A 523 -5.68 9.94 22.78
N GLN A 524 -5.41 8.72 22.32
CA GLN A 524 -4.28 8.42 21.44
C GLN A 524 -4.28 9.23 20.16
N ALA A 525 -5.39 9.21 19.39
CA ALA A 525 -5.49 9.98 18.15
C ALA A 525 -5.27 11.49 18.39
N SER A 526 -5.84 12.04 19.46
CA SER A 526 -5.66 13.44 19.84
C SER A 526 -4.19 13.76 20.19
N MET A 527 -3.54 12.93 21.00
CA MET A 527 -2.14 13.15 21.39
C MET A 527 -1.16 12.98 20.23
N ASP A 528 -1.35 11.95 19.40
CA ASP A 528 -0.53 11.74 18.20
C ASP A 528 -0.69 12.92 17.23
N SER A 529 -1.90 13.49 17.12
CA SER A 529 -2.18 14.69 16.34
C SER A 529 -1.46 15.92 16.89
N LEU A 530 -1.57 16.17 18.19
CA LEU A 530 -0.87 17.28 18.86
C LEU A 530 0.64 17.22 18.58
N LEU A 531 1.26 16.05 18.76
CA LEU A 531 2.68 15.87 18.52
C LEU A 531 3.04 16.02 17.04
N ALA A 532 2.24 15.45 16.14
CA ALA A 532 2.44 15.58 14.70
C ALA A 532 2.28 17.04 14.22
N THR A 533 1.37 17.82 14.81
CA THR A 533 1.18 19.24 14.50
C THR A 533 2.41 20.05 14.90
N ILE A 534 2.91 19.89 16.13
CA ILE A 534 4.15 20.57 16.58
C ILE A 534 5.34 20.15 15.71
N ARG A 535 5.47 18.87 15.41
CA ARG A 535 6.52 18.33 14.53
C ARG A 535 6.45 18.96 13.13
N THR A 536 5.25 19.11 12.58
CA THR A 536 5.01 19.73 11.26
C THR A 536 5.43 21.20 11.26
N ARG A 537 5.12 21.97 12.32
CA ARG A 537 5.59 23.36 12.48
C ARG A 537 7.11 23.49 12.44
N LEU A 538 7.82 22.47 12.94
CA LEU A 538 9.27 22.41 13.00
C LEU A 538 9.92 21.85 11.73
N ASN A 539 9.14 21.43 10.72
CA ASN A 539 9.62 20.74 9.52
C ASN A 539 10.48 19.50 9.79
N ILE A 540 10.27 18.84 10.95
CA ILE A 540 10.98 17.60 11.29
C ILE A 540 10.19 16.43 10.67
N PRO A 541 10.81 15.54 9.88
CA PRO A 541 10.10 14.38 9.32
C PRO A 541 9.58 13.43 10.40
N ALA A 542 8.51 12.69 10.09
CA ALA A 542 8.01 11.66 10.99
C ALA A 542 9.03 10.53 11.09
N ARG A 543 8.97 9.75 12.18
CA ARG A 543 9.84 8.56 12.27
C ARG A 543 9.46 7.56 11.16
N PRO A 544 10.45 6.89 10.55
CA PRO A 544 10.19 5.83 9.59
C PRO A 544 9.27 4.76 10.17
N ALA A 545 8.30 4.30 9.39
CA ALA A 545 7.49 3.15 9.76
C ALA A 545 8.39 1.90 9.94
N ALA A 546 8.23 1.16 11.04
CA ALA A 546 9.08 0.02 11.38
C ALA A 546 8.65 -1.24 10.62
N PRO A 547 9.52 -1.84 9.78
CA PRO A 547 9.12 -2.97 8.94
C PRO A 547 8.98 -4.24 9.77
N VAL A 548 8.25 -5.22 9.22
CA VAL A 548 8.11 -6.52 9.86
C VAL A 548 9.38 -7.34 9.60
N MET A 549 10.04 -7.75 10.69
CA MET A 549 11.16 -8.67 10.63
C MET A 549 10.61 -10.08 10.38
N GLY A 550 10.77 -10.56 9.16
CA GLY A 550 10.36 -11.90 8.77
C GLY A 550 11.30 -12.92 9.38
N ALA A 551 10.76 -13.92 10.09
CA ALA A 551 11.56 -15.03 10.58
C ALA A 551 12.02 -15.88 9.38
N PRO A 552 13.33 -16.01 9.12
CA PRO A 552 13.79 -16.80 7.98
C PRO A 552 13.46 -18.28 8.20
N ALA A 553 12.93 -18.95 7.18
CA ALA A 553 12.62 -20.38 7.26
C ALA A 553 13.88 -21.27 7.26
N PHE A 554 14.98 -20.74 6.72
CA PHE A 554 16.28 -21.40 6.62
C PHE A 554 17.38 -20.49 7.17
N ASN A 555 18.51 -21.06 7.61
CA ASN A 555 19.67 -20.27 8.03
C ASN A 555 20.31 -19.53 6.83
N ASP A 556 21.08 -18.47 7.09
CA ASP A 556 21.75 -17.64 6.07
C ASP A 556 22.68 -18.42 5.11
N SER A 557 23.09 -19.63 5.49
CA SER A 557 23.92 -20.54 4.67
C SER A 557 23.11 -21.37 3.65
N PHE A 558 21.78 -21.28 3.67
CA PHE A 558 20.93 -22.09 2.78
C PHE A 558 20.87 -21.46 1.38
N SER A 559 21.35 -22.21 0.39
CA SER A 559 21.11 -21.94 -1.03
C SER A 559 20.22 -23.05 -1.59
N PRO A 560 19.10 -22.73 -2.27
CA PRO A 560 18.24 -23.75 -2.83
C PRO A 560 19.03 -24.67 -3.78
N PRO A 561 18.86 -26.00 -3.68
CA PRO A 561 19.54 -26.95 -4.58
C PRO A 561 19.20 -26.64 -6.03
N LYS A 562 20.22 -26.55 -6.90
CA LYS A 562 20.03 -26.37 -8.35
C LYS A 562 19.44 -27.63 -8.96
N LEU A 563 18.11 -27.82 -8.88
CA LEU A 563 17.46 -28.82 -9.73
C LEU A 563 17.41 -28.28 -11.15
N GLU A 564 17.83 -29.11 -12.10
CA GLU A 564 17.58 -28.85 -13.53
C GLU A 564 16.05 -28.77 -13.71
N PRO A 565 15.52 -27.64 -14.18
CA PRO A 565 14.11 -27.54 -14.44
C PRO A 565 13.73 -28.56 -15.54
N PRO A 566 12.51 -29.12 -15.52
CA PRO A 566 11.99 -29.81 -16.69
C PRO A 566 12.10 -28.87 -17.90
N ALA A 567 12.38 -29.42 -19.08
CA ALA A 567 12.44 -28.65 -20.31
C ALA A 567 11.11 -27.90 -20.49
N ILE A 568 11.08 -26.62 -20.10
CA ILE A 568 9.99 -25.73 -20.44
C ILE A 568 10.12 -25.60 -21.96
N ASP A 569 9.08 -25.98 -22.70
CA ASP A 569 8.95 -25.65 -24.11
C ASP A 569 9.23 -24.15 -24.24
N ALA A 570 10.45 -23.81 -24.64
CA ALA A 570 10.89 -22.43 -24.73
C ALA A 570 10.06 -21.81 -25.84
N GLU A 571 9.01 -21.08 -25.47
CA GLU A 571 8.22 -20.36 -26.44
C GLU A 571 9.16 -19.41 -27.20
N PRO A 572 9.17 -19.46 -28.54
CA PRO A 572 10.23 -18.87 -29.33
C PRO A 572 10.23 -17.34 -29.26
N GLU A 573 11.40 -16.78 -28.94
CA GLU A 573 11.95 -15.51 -29.42
C GLU A 573 11.19 -14.19 -29.13
N GLU A 574 10.35 -14.09 -28.10
CA GLU A 574 9.88 -12.76 -27.65
C GLU A 574 10.81 -12.20 -26.57
N THR A 575 11.69 -11.27 -26.95
CA THR A 575 12.49 -10.52 -25.97
C THR A 575 11.53 -9.60 -25.22
N LEU A 576 11.42 -9.73 -23.90
CA LEU A 576 10.49 -8.94 -23.06
C LEU A 576 11.20 -7.87 -22.22
N GLY A 577 12.52 -7.91 -22.20
CA GLY A 577 13.36 -7.10 -21.32
C GLY A 577 14.74 -7.70 -21.17
N PRO A 578 15.76 -6.90 -20.82
CA PRO A 578 17.04 -7.42 -20.37
C PRO A 578 16.88 -8.14 -19.03
N LEU A 579 17.65 -9.21 -18.83
CA LEU A 579 17.83 -9.80 -17.51
C LEU A 579 18.78 -8.94 -16.69
N GLU A 580 18.33 -8.55 -15.50
CA GLU A 580 19.01 -7.57 -14.66
C GLU A 580 19.31 -8.14 -13.27
N ALA A 581 20.45 -7.77 -12.68
CA ALA A 581 20.67 -8.04 -11.27
C ALA A 581 19.64 -7.29 -10.41
N PRO A 582 19.30 -7.81 -9.21
CA PRO A 582 18.40 -7.15 -8.29
C PRO A 582 18.84 -5.71 -7.98
N TYR A 583 17.99 -4.75 -8.30
CA TYR A 583 18.12 -3.33 -8.00
C TYR A 583 16.96 -2.87 -7.10
N PRO A 584 17.22 -2.53 -5.83
CA PRO A 584 16.17 -2.08 -4.90
C PRO A 584 15.66 -0.69 -5.26
N SER A 585 14.40 -0.41 -4.93
CA SER A 585 13.82 0.93 -5.10
C SER A 585 14.48 1.91 -4.12
N PRO A 586 14.90 3.10 -4.56
CA PRO A 586 15.46 4.10 -3.67
C PRO A 586 14.47 4.52 -2.57
N ALA A 587 14.88 4.47 -1.30
CA ALA A 587 14.01 4.78 -0.16
C ALA A 587 14.27 6.18 0.42
N TYR A 588 13.23 6.79 0.98
CA TYR A 588 13.28 8.03 1.77
C TYR A 588 13.84 9.26 1.05
N ARG A 589 13.83 9.28 -0.29
CA ARG A 589 14.34 10.42 -1.10
C ARG A 589 13.64 11.75 -0.85
N ARG A 590 12.42 11.72 -0.29
CA ARG A 590 11.57 12.91 -0.07
C ARG A 590 11.33 13.21 1.40
N ASN A 591 12.06 12.61 2.33
CA ASN A 591 11.84 12.77 3.77
C ASN A 591 11.73 14.24 4.24
N TYR A 592 12.59 15.14 3.75
CA TYR A 592 12.57 16.56 4.13
C TYR A 592 11.70 17.47 3.24
N SER A 593 11.34 17.03 2.04
CA SER A 593 10.50 17.80 1.11
C SER A 593 9.03 17.39 1.15
N LEU A 594 8.71 16.21 1.69
CA LEU A 594 7.36 15.66 1.70
C LEU A 594 6.38 16.56 2.46
N SER A 595 6.72 17.01 3.67
CA SER A 595 5.85 17.89 4.44
C SER A 595 5.73 19.30 3.85
N LEU A 596 6.73 19.76 3.08
CA LEU A 596 6.69 21.05 2.39
C LEU A 596 5.81 21.02 1.14
N LEU A 597 5.92 19.94 0.35
CA LEU A 597 5.22 19.81 -0.93
C LEU A 597 3.83 19.19 -0.80
N HIS A 598 3.65 18.26 0.14
CA HIS A 598 2.41 17.51 0.32
C HIS A 598 1.89 17.53 1.76
N GLY A 599 2.20 18.59 2.52
CA GLY A 599 1.73 18.74 3.89
C GLY A 599 0.20 18.72 3.97
N TYR A 600 -0.48 19.39 3.04
CA TYR A 600 -1.94 19.41 3.01
C TYR A 600 -2.53 18.00 2.82
N GLU A 601 -2.02 17.23 1.85
CA GLU A 601 -2.50 15.91 1.49
C GLU A 601 -2.21 14.89 2.59
N MET A 602 -1.06 14.98 3.27
CA MET A 602 -0.75 14.15 4.43
C MET A 602 -1.83 14.24 5.52
N TRP A 603 -2.31 15.46 5.80
CA TRP A 603 -3.31 15.71 6.85
C TRP A 603 -4.76 15.53 6.35
N ASN A 604 -5.07 15.89 5.12
CA ASN A 604 -6.46 16.02 4.67
C ASN A 604 -6.90 15.01 3.61
N GLU A 605 -5.97 14.30 2.96
CA GLU A 605 -6.29 13.31 1.94
C GLU A 605 -5.89 11.89 2.37
N TRP A 606 -4.64 11.70 2.82
CA TRP A 606 -4.13 10.37 3.17
C TRP A 606 -4.42 10.01 4.62
N GLY A 607 -4.53 11.01 5.50
CA GLY A 607 -4.86 10.80 6.92
C GLY A 607 -3.73 10.16 7.73
N GLU A 608 -2.48 10.27 7.28
CA GLU A 608 -1.32 9.55 7.82
C GLU A 608 -0.09 10.47 8.03
N PRO A 609 -0.20 11.56 8.83
CA PRO A 609 0.95 12.39 9.17
C PRO A 609 1.88 11.74 10.21
N PHE A 610 1.58 10.54 10.70
CA PHE A 610 2.25 9.97 11.89
C PHE A 610 3.52 9.18 11.59
N ALA A 611 3.77 8.81 10.33
CA ALA A 611 4.95 8.06 9.96
C ALA A 611 5.45 8.37 8.57
N LEU A 612 6.75 8.15 8.40
CA LEU A 612 7.42 8.28 7.12
C LEU A 612 7.53 6.91 6.45
N TYR A 613 7.03 6.82 5.22
CA TYR A 613 7.11 5.60 4.42
C TYR A 613 8.29 5.66 3.45
N PRO A 614 8.90 4.51 3.08
CA PRO A 614 10.04 4.47 2.16
C PRO A 614 9.78 5.16 0.81
N GLN A 615 8.60 4.92 0.23
CA GLN A 615 8.09 5.51 -1.01
C GLN A 615 6.57 5.63 -0.94
N LEU A 616 5.99 6.53 -1.72
CA LEU A 616 4.55 6.74 -1.79
C LEU A 616 4.02 6.54 -3.23
N PRO A 617 2.80 6.00 -3.42
CA PRO A 617 2.24 5.79 -4.77
C PRO A 617 2.13 7.06 -5.61
N TRP A 618 1.97 8.20 -4.94
CA TRP A 618 1.83 9.54 -5.49
C TRP A 618 3.15 10.34 -5.45
N ASP A 619 4.30 9.67 -5.37
CA ASP A 619 5.58 10.33 -5.61
C ASP A 619 5.59 10.90 -7.05
N PRO A 620 5.87 12.20 -7.21
CA PRO A 620 5.68 12.90 -8.48
C PRO A 620 6.68 12.38 -9.51
N PRO A 621 6.24 12.15 -10.76
CA PRO A 621 7.18 11.92 -11.86
C PRO A 621 7.98 13.20 -12.14
N VAL A 622 9.16 13.04 -12.72
CA VAL A 622 9.90 14.16 -13.31
C VAL A 622 9.35 14.47 -14.70
N THR A 623 9.70 15.61 -15.26
CA THR A 623 9.27 15.99 -16.62
C THR A 623 9.92 15.09 -17.68
N SER A 624 9.26 14.92 -18.83
CA SER A 624 9.70 13.99 -19.88
C SER A 624 11.05 14.35 -20.50
N GLU A 625 11.50 15.60 -20.38
CA GLU A 625 12.81 16.07 -20.82
C GLU A 625 13.92 15.85 -19.78
N ALA A 626 13.57 15.72 -18.49
CA ALA A 626 14.51 15.52 -17.39
C ALA A 626 15.35 14.25 -17.58
N ARG A 627 14.80 13.23 -18.24
CA ARG A 627 15.49 11.98 -18.58
C ARG A 627 16.61 12.14 -19.62
N TYR A 628 16.74 13.30 -20.27
CA TYR A 628 17.80 13.61 -21.23
C TYR A 628 18.70 14.77 -20.79
N MET A 629 18.24 15.62 -19.87
CA MET A 629 18.93 16.86 -19.47
C MET A 629 19.18 16.88 -17.95
N GLY A 630 20.37 16.45 -17.52
CA GLY A 630 20.88 16.52 -16.13
C GLY A 630 20.24 15.55 -15.12
N SER A 631 18.96 15.20 -15.29
CA SER A 631 18.24 14.25 -14.41
C SER A 631 18.08 12.86 -15.02
N ALA A 632 18.95 12.51 -15.98
CA ALA A 632 18.90 11.25 -16.73
C ALA A 632 19.32 10.01 -15.91
N ALA A 633 19.81 10.20 -14.68
CA ALA A 633 20.31 9.10 -13.84
C ALA A 633 19.22 8.04 -13.59
N GLY A 634 19.52 6.80 -13.97
CA GLY A 634 18.61 5.66 -13.87
C GLY A 634 17.52 5.61 -14.95
N PHE A 635 17.34 6.64 -15.78
CA PHE A 635 16.41 6.58 -16.90
C PHE A 635 16.96 5.74 -18.05
N ARG A 636 16.07 4.97 -18.68
CA ARG A 636 16.39 4.17 -19.87
C ARG A 636 15.32 4.37 -20.94
N PRO A 637 15.41 5.47 -21.71
CA PRO A 637 14.47 5.77 -22.77
C PRO A 637 14.52 4.73 -23.89
N ILE A 638 13.35 4.41 -24.45
CA ILE A 638 13.22 3.49 -25.58
C ILE A 638 13.91 4.09 -26.80
N GLY A 639 14.80 3.32 -27.44
CA GLY A 639 15.56 3.78 -28.61
C GLY A 639 16.38 5.05 -28.34
N ALA A 640 16.91 5.21 -27.12
CA ALA A 640 17.59 6.43 -26.65
C ALA A 640 16.75 7.72 -26.78
N GLY A 641 15.42 7.58 -26.86
CA GLY A 641 14.46 8.67 -26.97
C GLY A 641 13.83 8.83 -28.35
N ALA A 642 14.33 8.14 -29.38
CA ALA A 642 13.67 8.07 -30.69
C ALA A 642 12.35 7.27 -30.65
N GLY A 643 12.13 6.50 -29.58
CA GLY A 643 11.02 5.55 -29.49
C GLY A 643 11.32 4.27 -30.27
N GLY A 644 10.28 3.48 -30.50
CA GLY A 644 10.37 2.21 -31.22
C GLY A 644 9.24 1.24 -30.88
N SER A 645 9.14 0.16 -31.64
CA SER A 645 8.11 -0.88 -31.49
C SER A 645 8.74 -2.26 -31.68
N GLY A 646 8.33 -3.26 -30.89
CA GLY A 646 8.93 -4.59 -30.95
C GLY A 646 10.26 -4.63 -30.20
N LYS A 647 11.36 -4.88 -30.91
CA LYS A 647 12.69 -5.06 -30.30
C LYS A 647 13.17 -3.85 -29.50
N GLU A 648 13.12 -2.64 -30.05
CA GLU A 648 13.59 -1.44 -29.32
C GLU A 648 12.72 -1.19 -28.08
N PHE A 649 11.42 -1.47 -28.17
CA PHE A 649 10.49 -1.36 -27.05
C PHE A 649 10.77 -2.40 -25.96
N SER A 650 11.20 -3.61 -26.33
CA SER A 650 11.52 -4.64 -25.37
C SER A 650 12.87 -4.47 -24.69
N GLU A 651 13.81 -3.74 -25.29
CA GLU A 651 15.11 -3.46 -24.69
C GLU A 651 15.04 -2.59 -23.41
N ALA A 652 13.95 -1.84 -23.21
CA ALA A 652 13.78 -1.00 -22.01
C ALA A 652 12.32 -0.82 -21.58
N LEU A 653 12.10 -0.63 -20.26
CA LEU A 653 10.77 -0.30 -19.71
C LEU A 653 10.22 1.04 -20.22
N GLY A 654 11.08 1.99 -20.57
CA GLY A 654 10.68 3.34 -20.99
C GLY A 654 9.89 4.11 -19.92
N GLY A 655 9.05 5.04 -20.39
CA GLY A 655 8.21 5.90 -19.54
C GLY A 655 8.94 7.09 -18.93
N ASP A 656 8.24 7.78 -18.02
CA ASP A 656 8.71 8.98 -17.31
C ASP A 656 9.17 8.67 -15.88
N ARG A 657 9.58 7.42 -15.63
CA ARG A 657 10.19 7.00 -14.37
C ARG A 657 11.55 6.32 -14.61
N PRO A 658 12.50 6.43 -13.65
CA PRO A 658 13.75 5.69 -13.70
C PRO A 658 13.54 4.18 -13.77
N ARG A 659 14.63 3.43 -13.92
CA ARG A 659 14.63 1.96 -13.86
C ARG A 659 13.97 1.50 -12.56
N GLU A 660 13.11 0.50 -12.70
CA GLU A 660 12.33 -0.07 -11.62
C GLU A 660 12.27 -1.58 -11.82
N GLN A 661 12.22 -2.30 -10.70
CA GLN A 661 11.99 -3.73 -10.66
C GLN A 661 10.83 -4.02 -9.71
N PHE A 662 10.37 -5.26 -9.68
CA PHE A 662 9.29 -5.69 -8.80
C PHE A 662 9.67 -6.93 -7.99
N THR A 663 9.01 -7.08 -6.84
CA THR A 663 9.11 -8.25 -5.97
C THR A 663 7.85 -9.08 -6.14
N ILE A 664 7.99 -10.40 -6.29
CA ILE A 664 6.85 -11.32 -6.28
C ILE A 664 6.65 -11.82 -4.85
N VAL A 665 5.43 -11.75 -4.33
CA VAL A 665 5.06 -12.34 -3.04
C VAL A 665 4.13 -13.52 -3.29
N ILE A 666 4.56 -14.71 -2.86
CA ILE A 666 3.81 -15.96 -2.98
C ILE A 666 3.46 -16.45 -1.57
N LEU A 667 2.18 -16.53 -1.26
CA LEU A 667 1.70 -17.18 -0.05
C LEU A 667 1.50 -18.66 -0.35
N THR A 668 2.06 -19.54 0.48
CA THR A 668 1.82 -20.99 0.34
C THR A 668 1.59 -21.64 1.70
N TYR A 669 0.76 -22.68 1.72
CA TYR A 669 0.46 -23.48 2.89
C TYR A 669 0.58 -24.97 2.51
N GLU A 670 1.68 -25.61 2.93
CA GLU A 670 1.91 -27.05 2.78
C GLU A 670 1.84 -27.59 1.33
N ARG A 671 2.11 -26.74 0.33
CA ARG A 671 2.04 -27.07 -1.11
C ARG A 671 3.40 -26.95 -1.83
N GLU A 672 4.43 -27.59 -1.30
CA GLU A 672 5.81 -27.46 -1.80
C GLU A 672 5.97 -27.78 -3.30
N THR A 673 5.25 -28.80 -3.81
CA THR A 673 5.34 -29.20 -5.23
C THR A 673 4.75 -28.14 -6.17
N VAL A 674 3.62 -27.54 -5.78
CA VAL A 674 2.96 -26.47 -6.53
C VAL A 674 3.82 -25.21 -6.49
N LEU A 675 4.36 -24.88 -5.31
CA LEU A 675 5.31 -23.78 -5.15
C LEU A 675 6.56 -23.97 -6.02
N ALA A 676 7.16 -25.17 -6.02
CA ALA A 676 8.34 -25.46 -6.83
C ALA A 676 8.05 -25.26 -8.33
N ALA A 677 6.89 -25.73 -8.82
CA ALA A 677 6.47 -25.49 -10.19
C ALA A 677 6.26 -23.98 -10.49
N ALA A 678 5.69 -23.22 -9.54
CA ALA A 678 5.54 -21.77 -9.68
C ALA A 678 6.90 -21.05 -9.76
N LEU A 679 7.86 -21.41 -8.90
CA LEU A 679 9.21 -20.86 -8.91
C LEU A 679 9.95 -21.18 -10.22
N ALA A 680 9.85 -22.41 -10.73
CA ALA A 680 10.49 -22.80 -11.98
C ALA A 680 10.02 -21.95 -13.17
N ARG A 681 8.73 -21.59 -13.22
CA ARG A 681 8.16 -20.74 -14.28
C ARG A 681 8.66 -19.30 -14.27
N LEU A 682 9.21 -18.81 -13.16
CA LEU A 682 9.73 -17.44 -13.07
C LEU A 682 11.15 -17.29 -13.64
N ARG A 683 11.80 -18.41 -13.98
CA ARG A 683 13.16 -18.42 -14.53
C ARG A 683 13.24 -17.60 -15.80
N GLY A 684 14.11 -16.59 -15.80
CA GLY A 684 14.30 -15.70 -16.95
C GLY A 684 13.25 -14.61 -17.08
N LEU A 685 12.46 -14.33 -16.03
CA LEU A 685 11.54 -13.20 -16.01
C LEU A 685 12.31 -11.86 -15.90
N PRO A 686 12.19 -10.94 -16.87
CA PRO A 686 12.85 -9.63 -16.79
C PRO A 686 12.33 -8.77 -15.64
N TYR A 687 13.18 -7.87 -15.14
CA TYR A 687 12.85 -6.90 -14.07
C TYR A 687 12.37 -7.50 -12.73
N LEU A 688 12.52 -8.82 -12.54
CA LEU A 688 12.28 -9.48 -11.26
C LEU A 688 13.43 -9.19 -10.28
N ASN A 689 13.14 -8.50 -9.18
CA ASN A 689 14.12 -8.21 -8.14
C ASN A 689 14.35 -9.40 -7.21
N LYS A 690 13.25 -9.96 -6.70
CA LYS A 690 13.24 -10.97 -5.63
C LYS A 690 11.90 -11.70 -5.61
N VAL A 691 11.90 -12.94 -5.13
CA VAL A 691 10.70 -13.67 -4.77
C VAL A 691 10.65 -13.83 -3.25
N VAL A 692 9.57 -13.39 -2.62
CA VAL A 692 9.32 -13.58 -1.20
C VAL A 692 8.26 -14.67 -1.05
N VAL A 693 8.67 -15.82 -0.54
CA VAL A 693 7.76 -16.92 -0.21
C VAL A 693 7.33 -16.75 1.24
N VAL A 694 6.06 -16.47 1.44
CA VAL A 694 5.44 -16.43 2.77
C VAL A 694 4.93 -17.82 3.08
N TRP A 695 5.67 -18.52 3.93
CA TRP A 695 5.36 -19.87 4.36
C TRP A 695 4.38 -19.82 5.53
N ASN A 696 3.12 -20.19 5.26
CA ASN A 696 2.04 -20.17 6.26
C ASN A 696 1.95 -21.43 7.12
N GLY A 697 2.75 -22.46 6.82
CA GLY A 697 2.81 -23.69 7.62
C GLY A 697 3.49 -23.46 8.97
N VAL A 698 3.01 -24.14 10.01
CA VAL A 698 3.63 -24.11 11.35
C VAL A 698 4.97 -24.84 11.35
N THR A 699 5.04 -25.95 10.61
CA THR A 699 6.28 -26.68 10.35
C THR A 699 7.11 -25.93 9.31
N PRO A 700 8.44 -25.84 9.47
CA PRO A 700 9.28 -25.25 8.43
C PRO A 700 9.18 -26.07 7.14
N PRO A 701 9.29 -25.42 5.97
CA PRO A 701 9.35 -26.14 4.70
C PRO A 701 10.54 -27.09 4.66
N SER A 702 10.40 -28.18 3.91
CA SER A 702 11.52 -29.08 3.69
C SER A 702 12.65 -28.33 2.96
N ALA A 703 13.90 -28.54 3.38
CA ALA A 703 15.08 -27.98 2.71
C ALA A 703 15.32 -28.59 1.31
N ALA A 704 14.48 -29.55 0.90
CA ALA A 704 14.66 -30.32 -0.31
C ALA A 704 14.11 -29.56 -1.54
N ALA A 705 15.05 -29.08 -2.36
CA ALA A 705 14.92 -29.04 -3.81
C ALA A 705 13.96 -28.00 -4.45
N TRP A 706 13.93 -26.76 -3.96
CA TRP A 706 13.24 -25.69 -4.70
C TRP A 706 14.07 -25.25 -5.92
N PRO A 707 13.46 -25.12 -7.12
CA PRO A 707 14.20 -24.83 -8.35
C PRO A 707 14.72 -23.39 -8.36
N ASP A 708 15.85 -23.19 -9.05
CA ASP A 708 16.43 -21.87 -9.28
C ASP A 708 15.55 -21.05 -10.26
N CYS A 709 14.83 -20.09 -9.72
CA CYS A 709 13.97 -19.16 -10.46
C CYS A 709 14.74 -17.99 -11.10
N GLY A 710 16.07 -17.94 -10.98
CA GLY A 710 16.90 -16.90 -11.59
C GLY A 710 16.93 -15.56 -10.85
N ALA A 711 16.21 -15.43 -9.73
CA ALA A 711 16.24 -14.29 -8.82
C ALA A 711 16.41 -14.76 -7.36
N PRO A 712 16.89 -13.91 -6.43
CA PRO A 712 16.96 -14.26 -5.02
C PRO A 712 15.58 -14.64 -4.46
N VAL A 713 15.54 -15.75 -3.70
CA VAL A 713 14.33 -16.23 -3.01
C VAL A 713 14.50 -16.02 -1.51
N ALA A 714 13.64 -15.22 -0.90
CA ALA A 714 13.57 -15.05 0.55
C ALA A 714 12.35 -15.82 1.09
N VAL A 715 12.57 -16.71 2.05
CA VAL A 715 11.52 -17.55 2.62
C VAL A 715 11.24 -17.10 4.04
N VAL A 716 10.06 -16.52 4.24
CA VAL A 716 9.63 -15.96 5.51
C VAL A 716 8.58 -16.86 6.13
N ARG A 717 8.88 -17.38 7.32
CA ARG A 717 7.94 -18.20 8.10
C ARG A 717 6.98 -17.30 8.85
N ALA A 718 5.69 -17.53 8.66
CA ALA A 718 4.65 -16.87 9.44
C ALA A 718 4.47 -17.53 10.82
N ALA A 719 4.03 -16.75 11.82
CA ALA A 719 3.77 -17.26 13.17
C ALA A 719 2.48 -18.10 13.26
N ARG A 720 1.51 -17.84 12.38
CA ARG A 720 0.23 -18.54 12.29
C ARG A 720 -0.22 -18.67 10.84
N ASN A 721 -1.03 -19.67 10.53
CA ASN A 721 -1.69 -19.75 9.23
C ASN A 721 -2.73 -18.63 9.09
N SER A 722 -2.47 -17.67 8.21
CA SER A 722 -3.33 -16.50 7.99
C SER A 722 -3.13 -15.96 6.58
N LEU A 723 -4.21 -15.68 5.87
CA LEU A 723 -4.14 -15.08 4.54
C LEU A 723 -3.61 -13.64 4.58
N ASN A 724 -3.71 -12.95 5.73
CA ASN A 724 -3.17 -11.61 5.94
C ASN A 724 -1.64 -11.55 5.86
N ASN A 725 -0.94 -12.67 6.08
CA ASN A 725 0.53 -12.70 6.17
C ASN A 725 1.24 -12.23 4.90
N ARG A 726 0.59 -12.35 3.73
CA ARG A 726 1.15 -11.86 2.45
C ARG A 726 1.16 -10.34 2.33
N PHE A 727 0.39 -9.65 3.16
CA PHE A 727 0.33 -8.19 3.17
C PHE A 727 1.16 -7.54 4.28
N LEU A 728 1.93 -8.32 5.04
CA LEU A 728 2.86 -7.76 6.03
C LEU A 728 3.97 -6.97 5.30
N PRO A 729 4.33 -5.77 5.79
CA PRO A 729 5.41 -4.97 5.20
C PRO A 729 6.78 -5.53 5.60
N TYR A 730 7.14 -6.70 5.06
CA TYR A 730 8.40 -7.36 5.38
C TYR A 730 9.60 -6.50 4.98
N HIS A 731 10.64 -6.49 5.84
CA HIS A 731 11.88 -5.77 5.57
C HIS A 731 12.60 -6.23 4.30
N VAL A 732 12.39 -7.48 3.85
CA VAL A 732 13.01 -8.05 2.65
C VAL A 732 12.38 -7.58 1.33
N ILE A 733 11.24 -6.88 1.37
CA ILE A 733 10.60 -6.33 0.16
C ILE A 733 11.21 -4.97 -0.11
N ASP A 734 12.08 -4.86 -1.11
CA ASP A 734 12.85 -3.63 -1.37
C ASP A 734 12.35 -2.83 -2.59
N THR A 735 11.34 -3.33 -3.30
CA THR A 735 10.77 -2.68 -4.49
C THR A 735 9.45 -1.99 -4.19
N GLU A 736 9.15 -0.91 -4.91
CA GLU A 736 7.86 -0.23 -4.84
C GLU A 736 6.71 -1.06 -5.42
N ALA A 737 7.00 -1.80 -6.49
CA ALA A 737 6.07 -2.72 -7.12
C ALA A 737 6.09 -4.07 -6.43
N VAL A 738 4.93 -4.56 -6.01
CA VAL A 738 4.76 -5.89 -5.42
C VAL A 738 3.72 -6.64 -6.23
N LEU A 739 4.12 -7.73 -6.87
CA LEU A 739 3.22 -8.65 -7.54
C LEU A 739 2.80 -9.74 -6.55
N CYS A 740 1.57 -9.67 -6.07
CA CYS A 740 0.98 -10.72 -5.25
C CYS A 740 0.44 -11.83 -6.15
N VAL A 741 0.82 -13.07 -5.86
CA VAL A 741 0.47 -14.25 -6.66
C VAL A 741 0.09 -15.42 -5.75
N ASP A 742 -1.01 -16.09 -6.05
CA ASP A 742 -1.35 -17.37 -5.43
C ASP A 742 -0.42 -18.47 -5.95
N ASP A 743 -0.05 -19.45 -5.13
CA ASP A 743 0.92 -20.49 -5.51
C ASP A 743 0.48 -21.33 -6.73
N ASP A 744 -0.81 -21.37 -7.03
CA ASP A 744 -1.41 -22.09 -8.15
C ASP A 744 -1.72 -21.22 -9.39
N ALA A 745 -1.36 -19.93 -9.38
CA ALA A 745 -1.59 -19.04 -10.50
C ALA A 745 -0.59 -19.30 -11.66
N HIS A 746 -1.13 -19.30 -12.88
CA HIS A 746 -0.38 -19.57 -14.12
C HIS A 746 -0.34 -18.31 -15.00
N LEU A 747 0.71 -17.50 -14.81
CA LEU A 747 0.97 -16.27 -15.56
C LEU A 747 2.13 -16.47 -16.53
N ARG A 748 1.98 -16.00 -17.78
CA ARG A 748 3.10 -15.93 -18.72
C ARG A 748 3.98 -14.70 -18.46
N HIS A 749 5.22 -14.72 -18.92
CA HIS A 749 6.15 -13.59 -18.72
C HIS A 749 5.67 -12.32 -19.42
N ASP A 750 5.16 -12.43 -20.65
CA ASP A 750 4.60 -11.30 -21.41
C ASP A 750 3.45 -10.63 -20.63
N GLU A 751 2.60 -11.42 -19.98
CA GLU A 751 1.48 -10.94 -19.15
C GLU A 751 1.97 -10.17 -17.93
N ILE A 752 2.99 -10.69 -17.25
CA ILE A 752 3.59 -10.04 -16.08
C ILE A 752 4.26 -8.73 -16.48
N ILE A 753 5.05 -8.72 -17.56
CA ILE A 753 5.75 -7.52 -18.02
C ILE A 753 4.77 -6.45 -18.52
N PHE A 754 3.72 -6.84 -19.24
CA PHE A 754 2.66 -5.91 -19.64
C PHE A 754 1.97 -5.30 -18.41
N ALA A 755 1.55 -6.13 -17.46
CA ALA A 755 0.90 -5.67 -16.24
C ALA A 755 1.81 -4.76 -15.41
N PHE A 756 3.11 -5.05 -15.34
CA PHE A 756 4.09 -4.21 -14.67
C PHE A 756 4.19 -2.83 -15.34
N ARG A 757 4.24 -2.76 -16.68
CA ARG A 757 4.24 -1.48 -17.41
C ARG A 757 2.97 -0.67 -17.14
N VAL A 758 1.80 -1.30 -17.17
CA VAL A 758 0.52 -0.64 -16.83
C VAL A 758 0.51 -0.16 -15.39
N TRP A 759 1.05 -0.95 -14.45
CA TRP A 759 1.14 -0.56 -13.04
C TRP A 759 2.03 0.66 -12.83
N ARG A 760 3.15 0.80 -13.57
CA ARG A 760 4.04 1.97 -13.46
C ARG A 760 3.34 3.30 -13.77
N GLU A 761 2.28 3.27 -14.58
CA GLU A 761 1.43 4.43 -14.89
C GLU A 761 0.25 4.61 -13.91
N HIS A 762 -0.04 3.59 -13.10
CA HIS A 762 -1.22 3.51 -12.23
C HIS A 762 -0.86 3.00 -10.82
N ARG A 763 0.23 3.55 -10.27
CA ARG A 763 0.87 3.07 -9.02
C ARG A 763 -0.02 3.20 -7.79
N ASP A 764 -0.97 4.13 -7.82
CA ASP A 764 -1.97 4.31 -6.78
C ASP A 764 -3.07 3.24 -6.84
N ARG A 765 -3.15 2.40 -7.87
CA ARG A 765 -4.23 1.42 -8.05
C ARG A 765 -3.73 -0.02 -8.00
N ILE A 766 -4.65 -0.93 -7.74
CA ILE A 766 -4.43 -2.37 -7.95
C ILE A 766 -4.51 -2.63 -9.46
N VAL A 767 -3.47 -3.24 -10.03
CA VAL A 767 -3.40 -3.57 -11.46
C VAL A 767 -3.21 -5.06 -11.61
N GLY A 768 -4.14 -5.77 -12.24
CA GLY A 768 -4.07 -7.23 -12.29
C GLY A 768 -5.13 -7.85 -13.19
N PHE A 769 -5.22 -9.18 -13.13
CA PHE A 769 -5.94 -9.95 -14.15
C PHE A 769 -7.38 -10.33 -13.71
N PRO A 770 -7.61 -11.00 -12.56
CA PRO A 770 -8.93 -11.52 -12.23
C PRO A 770 -9.89 -10.41 -11.78
N GLY A 771 -10.77 -9.99 -12.70
CA GLY A 771 -11.80 -8.99 -12.41
C GLY A 771 -13.03 -9.59 -11.71
N ARG A 772 -13.55 -8.89 -10.70
CA ARG A 772 -14.77 -9.22 -9.96
C ARG A 772 -15.58 -7.96 -9.69
N TYR A 773 -16.84 -8.11 -9.28
CA TYR A 773 -17.66 -6.97 -8.93
C TYR A 773 -18.50 -7.21 -7.68
N HIS A 774 -18.93 -6.12 -7.06
CA HIS A 774 -19.98 -6.14 -6.06
C HIS A 774 -21.30 -5.74 -6.72
N ALA A 775 -22.41 -6.32 -6.24
CA ALA A 775 -23.74 -6.01 -6.74
C ALA A 775 -24.71 -5.85 -5.56
N TRP A 776 -25.70 -4.98 -5.69
CA TRP A 776 -26.76 -4.85 -4.71
C TRP A 776 -27.81 -5.93 -4.91
N ASP A 777 -28.16 -6.67 -3.86
CA ASP A 777 -29.21 -7.68 -3.89
C ASP A 777 -30.30 -7.35 -2.86
N LEU A 778 -31.53 -7.21 -3.35
CA LEU A 778 -32.72 -6.96 -2.53
C LEU A 778 -33.15 -8.20 -1.75
N ASN A 779 -32.81 -9.40 -2.24
CA ASN A 779 -33.19 -10.66 -1.62
C ASN A 779 -32.22 -11.10 -0.50
N PHE A 780 -31.02 -10.50 -0.45
CA PHE A 780 -30.00 -10.85 0.54
C PHE A 780 -29.70 -9.67 1.46
N ASN A 781 -30.55 -9.51 2.49
CA ASN A 781 -30.41 -8.49 3.54
C ASN A 781 -30.34 -7.03 3.04
N ASN A 782 -30.83 -6.72 1.84
CA ASN A 782 -30.68 -5.40 1.19
C ASN A 782 -29.22 -4.91 1.29
N GLY A 783 -28.29 -5.71 0.77
CA GLY A 783 -26.86 -5.48 0.94
C GLY A 783 -26.06 -5.76 -0.32
N PHE A 784 -24.80 -5.34 -0.29
CA PHE A 784 -23.85 -5.64 -1.35
C PHE A 784 -23.33 -7.07 -1.22
N LEU A 785 -23.33 -7.79 -2.35
CA LEU A 785 -22.79 -9.14 -2.48
C LEU A 785 -21.60 -9.16 -3.40
N TYR A 786 -20.78 -10.19 -3.24
CA TYR A 786 -19.69 -10.49 -4.15
C TYR A 786 -20.22 -11.23 -5.37
N ASN A 787 -19.77 -10.86 -6.56
CA ASN A 787 -20.17 -11.54 -7.79
C ASN A 787 -18.95 -11.84 -8.68
N SER A 788 -18.90 -13.08 -9.14
CA SER A 788 -17.85 -13.61 -10.03
C SER A 788 -18.31 -13.94 -11.43
N ASN A 789 -19.57 -13.65 -11.76
CA ASN A 789 -20.08 -13.86 -13.11
C ASN A 789 -19.38 -12.92 -14.11
N TYR A 790 -19.49 -13.24 -15.39
CA TYR A 790 -18.99 -12.36 -16.45
C TYR A 790 -19.88 -11.12 -16.53
N SER A 791 -19.26 -9.94 -16.48
CA SER A 791 -19.93 -8.64 -16.53
C SER A 791 -19.14 -7.66 -17.40
N CYS A 792 -19.80 -6.62 -17.89
CA CYS A 792 -19.15 -5.50 -18.56
C CYS A 792 -18.55 -4.48 -17.56
N GLU A 793 -18.86 -4.61 -16.27
CA GLU A 793 -18.22 -3.84 -15.20
C GLU A 793 -17.46 -4.75 -14.22
N LEU A 794 -16.44 -4.16 -13.60
CA LEU A 794 -15.76 -4.71 -12.45
C LEU A 794 -15.60 -3.63 -11.38
N SER A 795 -15.42 -4.02 -10.13
CA SER A 795 -15.06 -3.10 -9.04
C SER A 795 -13.93 -3.63 -8.16
N MET A 796 -13.45 -4.83 -8.44
CA MET A 796 -12.35 -5.48 -7.74
C MET A 796 -11.43 -6.19 -8.74
N VAL A 797 -10.14 -6.19 -8.41
CA VAL A 797 -9.14 -7.07 -9.04
C VAL A 797 -8.51 -7.91 -7.92
N LEU A 798 -8.60 -9.24 -8.03
CA LEU A 798 -8.16 -10.12 -6.95
C LEU A 798 -6.63 -10.13 -6.85
N THR A 799 -6.12 -10.02 -5.62
CA THR A 799 -4.68 -9.90 -5.34
C THR A 799 -3.90 -11.20 -5.53
N GLY A 800 -4.58 -12.31 -5.81
CA GLY A 800 -3.93 -13.58 -6.19
C GLY A 800 -3.20 -13.54 -7.54
N ALA A 801 -3.33 -12.45 -8.28
CA ALA A 801 -2.51 -12.13 -9.44
C ALA A 801 -2.65 -10.63 -9.76
N ALA A 802 -2.04 -9.79 -8.93
CA ALA A 802 -2.09 -8.35 -9.13
C ALA A 802 -0.87 -7.63 -8.56
N PHE A 803 -0.48 -6.55 -9.24
CA PHE A 803 0.45 -5.56 -8.74
C PHE A 803 -0.24 -4.60 -7.78
N VAL A 804 0.42 -4.38 -6.64
CA VAL A 804 0.09 -3.36 -5.65
C VAL A 804 1.35 -2.56 -5.31
N HIS A 805 1.17 -1.32 -4.86
CA HIS A 805 2.27 -0.54 -4.31
C HIS A 805 2.65 -1.02 -2.92
N ARG A 806 3.95 -1.07 -2.61
CA ARG A 806 4.50 -1.44 -1.29
C ARG A 806 3.87 -0.66 -0.13
N TYR A 807 3.51 0.60 -0.35
CA TYR A 807 2.78 1.44 0.61
C TYR A 807 1.49 0.77 1.12
N TYR A 808 0.76 0.06 0.27
CA TYR A 808 -0.50 -0.57 0.69
C TYR A 808 -0.30 -1.74 1.63
N LEU A 809 0.89 -2.35 1.67
CA LEU A 809 1.23 -3.34 2.70
C LEU A 809 1.27 -2.68 4.09
N TRP A 810 1.78 -1.46 4.18
CA TRP A 810 1.76 -0.68 5.43
C TRP A 810 0.35 -0.21 5.80
N ALA A 811 -0.37 0.35 4.83
CA ALA A 811 -1.74 0.83 5.04
C ALA A 811 -2.67 -0.31 5.50
N TYR A 812 -2.44 -1.54 5.01
CA TYR A 812 -3.23 -2.71 5.40
C TYR A 812 -3.15 -3.02 6.91
N TRP A 813 -2.02 -2.76 7.54
CA TRP A 813 -1.81 -3.05 8.97
C TRP A 813 -1.99 -1.83 9.88
N ARG A 814 -1.85 -0.61 9.34
CA ARG A 814 -1.90 0.64 10.11
C ARG A 814 -3.18 1.43 9.93
N ALA A 815 -3.73 1.42 8.72
CA ALA A 815 -4.86 2.24 8.35
C ALA A 815 -6.19 1.47 8.32
N LEU A 816 -6.14 0.18 7.96
CA LEU A 816 -7.32 -0.69 7.96
C LEU A 816 -7.64 -1.16 9.40
N PRO A 817 -8.90 -1.03 9.87
CA PRO A 817 -9.30 -1.50 11.19
C PRO A 817 -8.93 -2.97 11.43
N ALA A 818 -8.44 -3.29 12.62
CA ALA A 818 -8.04 -4.64 12.99
C ALA A 818 -9.19 -5.64 12.83
N ALA A 819 -10.43 -5.20 13.12
CA ALA A 819 -11.64 -6.02 12.93
C ALA A 819 -11.78 -6.60 11.51
N VAL A 820 -11.33 -5.90 10.47
CA VAL A 820 -11.37 -6.42 9.09
C VAL A 820 -10.39 -7.58 8.94
N ARG A 821 -9.17 -7.44 9.46
CA ARG A 821 -8.13 -8.48 9.41
C ARG A 821 -8.52 -9.70 10.25
N ASP A 822 -9.11 -9.48 11.42
CA ASP A 822 -9.61 -10.54 12.28
C ASP A 822 -10.75 -11.32 11.61
N TYR A 823 -11.61 -10.63 10.84
CA TYR A 823 -12.68 -11.26 10.07
C TYR A 823 -12.14 -12.10 8.90
N VAL A 824 -11.09 -11.61 8.23
CA VAL A 824 -10.34 -12.38 7.22
C VAL A 824 -9.77 -13.66 7.82
N ASP A 825 -9.18 -13.60 9.02
CA ASP A 825 -8.64 -14.76 9.70
C ASP A 825 -9.74 -15.72 10.19
N HIS A 826 -10.90 -15.21 10.60
CA HIS A 826 -12.02 -16.02 11.04
C HIS A 826 -12.59 -16.92 9.93
N TYR A 827 -12.71 -16.38 8.70
CA TYR A 827 -13.21 -17.13 7.54
C TYR A 827 -12.09 -17.74 6.69
N MET A 828 -10.82 -17.41 6.94
CA MET A 828 -9.70 -17.75 6.05
C MET A 828 -10.01 -17.40 4.58
N ASN A 829 -10.53 -16.18 4.36
CA ASN A 829 -11.02 -15.71 3.06
C ASN A 829 -11.02 -14.16 3.02
N CYS A 830 -11.27 -13.58 1.84
CA CYS A 830 -11.57 -12.15 1.64
C CYS A 830 -10.44 -11.14 1.89
N GLU A 831 -9.20 -11.57 2.05
CA GLU A 831 -8.04 -10.67 2.18
C GLU A 831 -7.85 -9.80 0.91
N ASP A 832 -8.18 -10.35 -0.25
CA ASP A 832 -8.19 -9.66 -1.55
C ASP A 832 -9.28 -8.57 -1.63
N ILE A 833 -10.49 -8.86 -1.14
CA ILE A 833 -11.59 -7.91 -1.00
C ILE A 833 -11.18 -6.80 -0.03
N ALA A 834 -10.58 -7.14 1.11
CA ALA A 834 -10.09 -6.17 2.10
C ALA A 834 -9.05 -5.21 1.48
N MET A 835 -8.12 -5.71 0.67
CA MET A 835 -7.16 -4.88 -0.04
C MET A 835 -7.84 -3.95 -1.08
N ASN A 836 -8.82 -4.46 -1.84
CA ASN A 836 -9.59 -3.62 -2.77
C ASN A 836 -10.39 -2.53 -2.03
N PHE A 837 -11.00 -2.86 -0.89
CA PHE A 837 -11.67 -1.90 -0.02
C PHE A 837 -10.71 -0.80 0.44
N LEU A 838 -9.52 -1.17 0.91
CA LEU A 838 -8.50 -0.24 1.38
C LEU A 838 -8.03 0.71 0.27
N VAL A 839 -7.63 0.16 -0.88
CA VAL A 839 -7.10 0.98 -1.99
C VAL A 839 -8.18 1.90 -2.56
N ALA A 840 -9.42 1.41 -2.72
CA ALA A 840 -10.54 2.24 -3.18
C ALA A 840 -10.96 3.30 -2.14
N HIS A 841 -10.82 3.00 -0.84
CA HIS A 841 -11.07 3.95 0.23
C HIS A 841 -10.06 5.11 0.20
N ILE A 842 -8.77 4.81 0.08
CA ILE A 842 -7.69 5.81 0.06
C ILE A 842 -7.71 6.63 -1.22
N THR A 843 -7.76 5.98 -2.39
CA THR A 843 -7.58 6.67 -3.68
C THR A 843 -8.85 7.23 -4.29
N ARG A 844 -10.01 6.70 -3.88
CA ARG A 844 -11.30 6.95 -4.54
C ARG A 844 -11.29 6.62 -6.03
N LYS A 845 -10.50 5.61 -6.43
CA LYS A 845 -10.43 5.12 -7.80
C LYS A 845 -10.73 3.61 -7.87
N PRO A 846 -11.35 3.14 -8.95
CA PRO A 846 -11.51 1.71 -9.20
C PRO A 846 -10.16 1.07 -9.60
N PRO A 847 -10.01 -0.27 -9.50
CA PRO A 847 -8.81 -0.97 -9.94
C PRO A 847 -8.65 -0.94 -11.47
N VAL A 848 -7.49 -1.39 -11.98
CA VAL A 848 -7.23 -1.53 -13.41
C VAL A 848 -7.12 -3.00 -13.78
N LYS A 849 -8.02 -3.45 -14.64
CA LYS A 849 -7.93 -4.79 -15.22
C LYS A 849 -6.99 -4.80 -16.41
N VAL A 850 -6.10 -5.79 -16.46
CA VAL A 850 -5.28 -6.10 -17.62
C VAL A 850 -5.74 -7.42 -18.24
N THR A 851 -5.72 -7.50 -19.58
CA THR A 851 -6.07 -8.70 -20.36
C THR A 851 -7.53 -9.17 -20.22
N SER A 852 -7.95 -10.08 -21.11
CA SER A 852 -9.30 -10.66 -21.09
C SER A 852 -9.51 -11.77 -20.04
N ARG A 853 -8.45 -12.27 -19.39
CA ARG A 853 -8.55 -13.38 -18.42
C ARG A 853 -9.37 -12.95 -17.21
N TRP A 854 -10.45 -13.67 -16.92
CA TRP A 854 -11.34 -13.38 -15.77
C TRP A 854 -10.96 -14.18 -14.53
N THR A 855 -10.46 -15.40 -14.70
CA THR A 855 -10.04 -16.31 -13.61
C THR A 855 -8.82 -17.12 -14.04
N PHE A 856 -8.02 -17.57 -13.08
CA PHE A 856 -7.01 -18.61 -13.30
C PHE A 856 -7.61 -19.95 -12.90
N ARG A 857 -7.36 -21.00 -13.71
CA ARG A 857 -7.69 -22.37 -13.35
C ARG A 857 -6.40 -23.08 -12.97
N CYS A 858 -6.39 -23.80 -11.85
CA CYS A 858 -5.31 -24.73 -11.51
C CYS A 858 -5.67 -26.14 -12.01
N PRO A 859 -5.02 -26.67 -13.06
CA PRO A 859 -5.36 -28.00 -13.59
C PRO A 859 -4.90 -29.16 -12.71
N GLY A 860 -3.94 -28.95 -11.80
CA GLY A 860 -3.29 -29.99 -10.99
C GLY A 860 -3.55 -29.90 -9.48
N CYS A 861 -4.45 -29.03 -9.03
CA CYS A 861 -4.74 -28.86 -7.60
C CYS A 861 -5.87 -29.80 -7.17
N PRO A 862 -5.65 -30.72 -6.21
CA PRO A 862 -6.69 -31.67 -5.77
C PRO A 862 -7.85 -31.01 -5.01
N VAL A 863 -7.59 -29.91 -4.30
CA VAL A 863 -8.59 -29.10 -3.57
C VAL A 863 -8.21 -27.62 -3.66
N THR A 864 -9.17 -26.74 -3.96
CA THR A 864 -8.99 -25.27 -3.93
C THR A 864 -9.96 -24.66 -2.92
N LEU A 865 -9.58 -23.54 -2.29
CA LEU A 865 -10.46 -22.82 -1.34
C LEU A 865 -11.78 -22.39 -1.99
N SER A 866 -11.77 -22.12 -3.30
CA SER A 866 -12.97 -21.74 -4.06
C SER A 866 -13.86 -22.93 -4.45
N ALA A 867 -13.41 -24.17 -4.24
CA ALA A 867 -14.23 -25.36 -4.50
C ALA A 867 -15.24 -25.63 -3.37
N ASP A 868 -15.06 -24.99 -2.21
CA ASP A 868 -16.03 -25.04 -1.11
C ASP A 868 -17.32 -24.29 -1.49
N GLU A 869 -18.48 -24.93 -1.29
CA GLU A 869 -19.80 -24.35 -1.57
C GLU A 869 -20.09 -23.10 -0.73
N THR A 870 -19.45 -22.96 0.44
CA THR A 870 -19.60 -21.81 1.34
C THR A 870 -18.76 -20.61 0.89
N HIS A 871 -17.75 -20.80 0.05
CA HIS A 871 -16.76 -19.78 -0.33
C HIS A 871 -17.39 -18.46 -0.81
N PHE A 872 -18.42 -18.55 -1.68
CA PHE A 872 -19.09 -17.36 -2.20
C PHE A 872 -19.97 -16.68 -1.15
N HIS A 873 -20.65 -17.47 -0.31
CA HIS A 873 -21.46 -16.96 0.79
C HIS A 873 -20.60 -16.22 1.83
N GLU A 874 -19.41 -16.73 2.15
CA GLU A 874 -18.44 -16.04 3.01
C GLU A 874 -18.00 -14.71 2.40
N ARG A 875 -17.69 -14.68 1.10
CA ARG A 875 -17.34 -13.43 0.41
C ARG A 875 -18.47 -12.41 0.42
N HIS A 876 -19.74 -12.83 0.37
CA HIS A 876 -20.88 -11.93 0.57
C HIS A 876 -20.87 -11.32 1.97
N LYS A 877 -20.67 -12.17 3.00
CA LYS A 877 -20.58 -11.72 4.40
C LYS A 877 -19.42 -10.74 4.60
N CYS A 878 -18.26 -10.99 3.99
CA CYS A 878 -17.11 -10.10 4.04
C CYS A 878 -17.42 -8.71 3.50
N ILE A 879 -18.04 -8.60 2.32
CA ILE A 879 -18.41 -7.28 1.75
C ILE A 879 -19.36 -6.55 2.69
N GLN A 880 -20.38 -7.22 3.23
CA GLN A 880 -21.32 -6.61 4.15
C GLN A 880 -20.64 -6.13 5.44
N PHE A 881 -19.82 -6.98 6.05
CA PHE A 881 -19.10 -6.66 7.27
C PHE A 881 -18.09 -5.52 7.05
N PHE A 882 -17.29 -5.57 5.99
CA PHE A 882 -16.33 -4.51 5.68
C PHE A 882 -17.03 -3.18 5.41
N SER A 883 -18.17 -3.18 4.70
CA SER A 883 -18.98 -1.98 4.50
C SER A 883 -19.57 -1.45 5.80
N GLN A 884 -19.94 -2.32 6.74
CA GLN A 884 -20.38 -1.92 8.08
C GLN A 884 -19.23 -1.27 8.87
N VAL A 885 -18.06 -1.90 8.91
CA VAL A 885 -16.87 -1.38 9.60
C VAL A 885 -16.45 -0.02 9.03
N MET A 886 -16.35 0.09 7.70
CA MET A 886 -15.95 1.33 7.04
C MET A 886 -17.08 2.38 7.03
N GLY A 887 -18.31 2.01 7.39
CA GLY A 887 -19.51 2.86 7.37
C GLY A 887 -20.10 3.12 5.98
N TYR A 888 -19.49 2.57 4.92
CA TYR A 888 -19.96 2.61 3.53
C TYR A 888 -19.18 1.59 2.68
N THR A 889 -19.64 1.31 1.46
CA THR A 889 -18.89 0.51 0.48
C THR A 889 -17.95 1.44 -0.32
N PRO A 890 -16.61 1.33 -0.17
CA PRO A 890 -15.67 2.19 -0.87
C PRO A 890 -15.42 1.78 -2.32
N LEU A 891 -15.77 0.55 -2.70
CA LEU A 891 -15.57 -0.01 -4.03
C LEU A 891 -16.30 0.85 -5.09
N LEU A 892 -15.64 1.02 -6.24
CA LEU A 892 -16.16 1.77 -7.38
C LEU A 892 -16.15 0.87 -8.60
N SER A 893 -17.23 0.92 -9.38
CA SER A 893 -17.32 0.19 -10.64
C SER A 893 -16.52 0.88 -11.75
N THR A 894 -15.98 0.08 -12.65
CA THR A 894 -15.27 0.49 -13.84
C THR A 894 -15.53 -0.47 -14.99
N GLN A 895 -15.55 0.07 -16.20
CA GLN A 895 -15.62 -0.67 -17.44
C GLN A 895 -14.27 -0.64 -18.18
N PHE A 896 -13.23 -0.12 -17.52
CA PHE A 896 -11.90 0.09 -18.09
C PHE A 896 -11.06 -1.19 -18.05
N ARG A 897 -10.50 -1.55 -19.20
CA ARG A 897 -9.46 -2.58 -19.36
C ARG A 897 -8.29 -2.01 -20.14
N ALA A 898 -7.08 -2.26 -19.66
CA ALA A 898 -5.85 -1.95 -20.38
C ALA A 898 -5.42 -3.12 -21.26
N ASP A 899 -5.17 -2.85 -22.54
CA ASP A 899 -4.55 -3.75 -23.52
C ASP A 899 -3.31 -3.06 -24.12
N SER A 900 -2.41 -3.82 -24.75
CA SER A 900 -1.25 -3.26 -25.44
C SER A 900 -1.68 -2.32 -26.58
N VAL A 901 -0.94 -1.21 -26.80
CA VAL A 901 -1.29 -0.18 -27.81
C VAL A 901 -1.42 -0.77 -29.23
N LEU A 902 -0.64 -1.79 -29.57
CA LEU A 902 -0.67 -2.46 -30.87
C LEU A 902 -1.45 -3.80 -30.83
N PHE A 903 -2.18 -4.06 -29.75
CA PHE A 903 -2.99 -5.26 -29.62
C PHE A 903 -4.08 -5.28 -30.70
N LYS A 904 -4.21 -6.42 -31.40
CA LYS A 904 -5.13 -6.61 -32.54
C LYS A 904 -5.02 -5.59 -33.69
N THR A 905 -4.08 -4.64 -33.62
CA THR A 905 -3.75 -3.74 -34.73
C THR A 905 -3.03 -4.52 -35.84
N ARG A 906 -3.46 -4.32 -37.09
CA ARG A 906 -2.73 -4.84 -38.25
C ARG A 906 -1.56 -3.90 -38.52
N ILE A 907 -0.34 -4.44 -38.48
CA ILE A 907 0.88 -3.70 -38.80
C ILE A 907 1.53 -4.31 -40.05
N PRO A 908 2.29 -3.53 -40.83
CA PRO A 908 3.06 -4.05 -41.97
C PRO A 908 3.97 -5.23 -41.59
N HIS A 909 4.27 -6.11 -42.54
CA HIS A 909 5.08 -7.32 -42.30
C HIS A 909 6.53 -7.02 -41.86
N ASP A 910 7.03 -5.82 -42.13
CA ASP A 910 8.35 -5.33 -41.68
C ASP A 910 8.34 -4.75 -40.26
N LYS A 911 7.18 -4.74 -39.58
CA LYS A 911 7.02 -4.22 -38.22
C LYS A 911 6.68 -5.34 -37.23
N GLN A 912 7.10 -5.16 -35.99
CA GLN A 912 6.84 -6.09 -34.90
C GLN A 912 6.00 -5.43 -33.80
N LYS A 913 5.05 -6.18 -33.24
CA LYS A 913 4.27 -5.74 -32.07
C LYS A 913 5.12 -5.78 -30.81
N CYS A 914 4.78 -4.95 -29.83
CA CYS A 914 5.42 -4.95 -28.52
C CYS A 914 5.12 -6.21 -27.71
N PHE A 915 3.93 -6.77 -27.90
CA PHE A 915 3.47 -8.03 -27.32
C PHE A 915 2.74 -8.79 -28.41
N LYS A 916 3.10 -10.06 -28.62
CA LYS A 916 2.52 -10.91 -29.67
C LYS A 916 1.15 -11.45 -29.28
N PHE A 917 0.96 -11.77 -28.00
CA PHE A 917 -0.21 -12.51 -27.51
C PHE A 917 -1.18 -11.68 -26.63
N ILE A 918 -0.89 -10.40 -26.38
CA ILE A 918 -1.62 -9.54 -25.42
C ILE A 918 -2.19 -8.29 -26.07
#